data_AF-Q4T5A8-F1
#
_entry.id   AF-Q4T5A8-F1
#
_cell.length_a   1.000
_cell.length_b   1.000
_cell.length_c   1.000
_cell.angle_alpha   90.00
_cell.angle_beta   90.00
_cell.angle_gamma   90.00
#
_symmetry.space_group_name_H-M   'P 1'
#
loop_
_entity.id
_entity.type
_entity.pdbx_description
1 polymer ?
#
loop_
_entity_poly.entity_id
_entity_poly.type
_entity_poly.pdbx_seq_one_letter_code
_entity_poly.pdbx_strand_id
1 'polypeptide(L)'
;PPTTLNVGERKRRTLVAPDMNLSLDQSECSVLSDDFLDTPDDLDINVDDIETPDETDSLEFINNGNDLEWEDDTPVATAKRLPGEGEEERDSSGRLWRTVIIGDQEQRIDMQVIRPYLRVVTHGGYYGEGLNAIIVFAACHLPDSSCGDYAYIMENLFLYVVSSLELLVAEDYMIVYLNGATPRRKMPGIVWLKRCYQMIDRKLRKNLKCLIIVHPTWFIRTVLAISRPFISVKFMDKIRHVHTLEELSRFIPMEHVQIPECVQQYDEEKVRSQKERLEQEQQPSNVTPPKERVTNGGKTTLTNRLVKTLPNCCVVHQDDFFKKPDQIEVGEDGFRQWDVIDALDMEAMVNTVRGWQENPVKFARSHGVSLSPEAHEADLGEKGIHILIVEGFLIYNYEPLIDIYDKCLYISIPYEECKRRRSTRTYTVPDPPGLFEGHVWPMYLKHRKEMENNCDSIGLPDLVPDPYAIQAGTYIQRMQMYALRCAAEENCLARSAYGPNVRDIDFRVLLRFPQKVKNQGTGDFLPVKPRYQWDWHSCHQHYHSMDAFSNYDLLDTVTGRKVAEGHKASFCLEDTGCDPGFRRRYACTSHTQGLSPGCFDIYAANIDCQWIDITDVPPGNYVLKVTVNPNFQVLESDFTNNVVRVRSYIHRRLRPNATLSSHQV
;
A
#
# COMPACT_ATOMS: atom_id res chain seq x y z
N PRO A 1 35.41 11.93 30.25
CA PRO A 1 35.21 10.97 31.36
C PRO A 1 34.19 11.49 32.40
N PRO A 2 33.26 10.67 32.88
CA PRO A 2 32.77 9.40 32.29
C PRO A 2 31.74 9.73 31.17
N THR A 3 31.26 8.89 30.23
CA THR A 3 31.07 7.44 30.03
C THR A 3 29.92 6.77 30.82
N THR A 4 29.22 5.84 30.15
CA THR A 4 28.10 5.01 30.64
C THR A 4 26.91 5.72 31.28
N LEU A 5 25.82 5.87 30.50
CA LEU A 5 24.46 5.92 31.04
C LEU A 5 23.98 4.48 31.25
N ASN A 6 23.65 4.12 32.49
CA ASN A 6 23.43 2.73 32.87
C ASN A 6 21.98 2.29 32.61
N VAL A 7 21.70 1.77 31.40
CA VAL A 7 20.40 1.17 31.06
C VAL A 7 20.27 -0.15 31.79
N GLY A 8 19.50 -0.16 32.88
CA GLY A 8 19.33 -1.34 33.73
C GLY A 8 18.69 -2.53 33.00
N GLU A 9 19.26 -3.73 33.18
CA GLU A 9 18.80 -4.96 32.55
C GLU A 9 17.36 -5.33 32.96
N ARG A 10 16.37 -4.93 32.15
CA ARG A 10 15.03 -5.54 32.19
C ARG A 10 15.15 -7.00 31.75
N LYS A 11 15.04 -7.93 32.70
CA LYS A 11 15.06 -9.38 32.44
C LYS A 11 14.01 -9.76 31.41
N ARG A 12 14.42 -10.37 30.29
CA ARG A 12 13.51 -10.81 29.21
C ARG A 12 12.48 -11.83 29.72
N ARG A 13 11.19 -11.56 29.53
CA ARG A 13 10.06 -12.43 29.89
C ARG A 13 9.85 -13.49 28.80
N THR A 14 10.70 -14.52 28.80
CA THR A 14 10.53 -15.67 27.89
C THR A 14 9.20 -16.38 28.17
N LEU A 15 8.38 -16.53 27.13
CA LEU A 15 7.17 -17.34 27.17
C LEU A 15 7.55 -18.83 27.06
N VAL A 16 6.98 -19.67 27.92
CA VAL A 16 7.32 -21.10 28.04
C VAL A 16 6.05 -21.94 27.85
N ALA A 17 6.07 -22.82 26.86
CA ALA A 17 5.06 -23.87 26.70
C ALA A 17 5.45 -25.14 27.47
N PRO A 18 4.49 -26.03 27.81
CA PRO A 18 4.79 -27.38 28.26
C PRO A 18 5.61 -28.21 27.23
N ASP A 19 6.21 -29.30 27.71
CA ASP A 19 7.10 -30.15 26.93
C ASP A 19 6.36 -30.90 25.78
N MET A 20 7.05 -31.10 24.65
CA MET A 20 6.56 -31.87 23.49
C MET A 20 7.39 -33.14 23.25
N ASN A 21 6.73 -34.16 22.68
CA ASN A 21 7.36 -35.43 22.34
C ASN A 21 7.05 -35.85 20.90
N LEU A 22 8.08 -35.96 20.04
CA LEU A 22 7.92 -36.13 18.59
C LEU A 22 8.54 -37.43 18.08
N SER A 23 7.87 -38.06 17.10
CA SER A 23 8.31 -39.29 16.43
C SER A 23 8.37 -39.14 14.91
N LEU A 24 9.18 -39.96 14.24
CA LEU A 24 9.54 -39.81 12.82
C LEU A 24 8.63 -40.53 11.81
N ASP A 25 7.63 -41.29 12.28
CA ASP A 25 7.00 -42.34 11.45
C ASP A 25 5.61 -41.96 10.86
N GLN A 26 5.01 -40.81 11.19
CA GLN A 26 3.68 -40.41 10.69
C GLN A 26 3.74 -39.76 9.29
N SER A 27 4.26 -40.52 8.31
CA SER A 27 4.48 -40.05 6.94
C SER A 27 4.05 -41.09 5.90
N GLU A 28 2.85 -41.67 6.06
CA GLU A 28 2.16 -42.38 4.97
C GLU A 28 1.06 -41.53 4.35
N CYS A 29 0.79 -41.75 3.06
CA CYS A 29 -0.09 -40.91 2.26
C CYS A 29 -1.56 -41.31 2.42
N SER A 30 -2.39 -40.41 2.97
CA SER A 30 -3.85 -40.57 2.99
C SER A 30 -4.49 -39.75 1.85
N VAL A 31 -5.05 -40.45 0.87
CA VAL A 31 -5.92 -39.88 -0.17
C VAL A 31 -7.27 -39.50 0.45
N LEU A 32 -7.97 -38.56 -0.20
CA LEU A 32 -9.30 -38.05 0.13
C LEU A 32 -10.29 -39.07 0.71
N SER A 33 -10.99 -38.66 1.77
CA SER A 33 -12.34 -39.12 2.09
C SER A 33 -13.11 -37.99 2.78
N ASP A 34 -14.09 -37.41 2.09
CA ASP A 34 -15.25 -36.85 2.78
C ASP A 34 -15.98 -38.01 3.48
N ASP A 35 -16.45 -37.80 4.72
CA ASP A 35 -17.82 -38.10 5.14
C ASP A 35 -18.06 -37.85 6.65
N PHE A 36 -18.89 -36.84 6.91
CA PHE A 36 -20.08 -36.89 7.79
C PHE A 36 -19.98 -36.87 9.35
N LEU A 37 -21.09 -36.42 9.95
CA LEU A 37 -21.45 -36.35 11.39
C LEU A 37 -20.69 -35.33 12.28
N ASP A 38 -21.33 -34.54 13.16
CA ASP A 38 -22.78 -34.28 13.33
C ASP A 38 -23.04 -32.98 14.12
N THR A 39 -24.27 -32.44 14.02
CA THR A 39 -24.78 -31.33 14.86
C THR A 39 -26.03 -31.77 15.65
N PRO A 40 -26.13 -31.50 16.96
CA PRO A 40 -27.33 -31.80 17.74
C PRO A 40 -28.32 -30.62 17.83
N ASP A 41 -29.59 -30.98 17.67
CA ASP A 41 -30.79 -30.53 18.40
C ASP A 41 -31.42 -29.13 18.13
N ASP A 42 -32.45 -29.18 17.27
CA ASP A 42 -33.85 -28.83 17.55
C ASP A 42 -34.27 -27.43 18.04
N LEU A 43 -34.99 -26.70 17.16
CA LEU A 43 -36.16 -25.88 17.52
C LEU A 43 -37.22 -25.91 16.41
N ASP A 44 -38.26 -26.72 16.57
CA ASP A 44 -39.46 -26.71 15.72
C ASP A 44 -40.29 -25.42 15.89
N ILE A 45 -40.55 -24.70 14.80
CA ILE A 45 -41.70 -23.78 14.68
C ILE A 45 -42.36 -24.00 13.30
N ASN A 46 -43.69 -24.04 13.31
CA ASN A 46 -44.52 -24.51 12.20
C ASN A 46 -44.61 -23.55 10.99
N VAL A 47 -44.93 -24.10 9.82
CA VAL A 47 -45.27 -23.38 8.57
C VAL A 47 -46.80 -23.17 8.49
N ASP A 48 -47.26 -22.39 7.51
CA ASP A 48 -48.65 -22.03 7.20
C ASP A 48 -49.33 -21.06 8.19
N ASP A 49 -49.22 -19.76 7.90
CA ASP A 49 -50.38 -18.85 7.81
C ASP A 49 -50.01 -17.47 7.21
N ILE A 50 -51.03 -16.74 6.70
CA ILE A 50 -51.03 -15.31 6.30
C ILE A 50 -50.29 -14.92 4.99
N GLU A 51 -51.00 -15.16 3.88
CA GLU A 51 -51.44 -14.15 2.90
C GLU A 51 -50.72 -12.78 2.80
N THR A 52 -50.22 -12.47 1.60
CA THR A 52 -50.17 -11.08 1.07
C THR A 52 -51.48 -10.73 0.37
N PRO A 53 -51.92 -9.46 0.43
CA PRO A 53 -52.25 -8.79 -0.84
C PRO A 53 -51.91 -7.28 -0.89
N ASP A 54 -51.76 -6.79 -2.13
CA ASP A 54 -52.25 -5.49 -2.65
C ASP A 54 -51.68 -4.16 -2.11
N GLU A 55 -51.59 -3.06 -2.89
CA GLU A 55 -51.82 -2.83 -4.34
C GLU A 55 -51.23 -1.46 -4.75
N THR A 56 -51.14 -1.19 -6.06
CA THR A 56 -51.15 0.16 -6.69
C THR A 56 -49.98 1.14 -6.43
N ASP A 57 -49.65 2.08 -7.33
CA ASP A 57 -50.32 2.47 -8.59
C ASP A 57 -49.33 2.96 -9.68
N SER A 58 -49.79 2.87 -10.94
CA SER A 58 -49.53 3.79 -12.07
C SER A 58 -48.10 3.93 -12.67
N LEU A 59 -47.91 3.92 -14.00
CA LEU A 59 -48.79 3.71 -15.17
C LEU A 59 -47.92 3.29 -16.40
N GLU A 60 -48.39 2.29 -17.17
CA GLU A 60 -48.60 2.23 -18.65
C GLU A 60 -47.70 3.02 -19.64
N PHE A 61 -47.46 2.66 -20.93
CA PHE A 61 -47.70 1.51 -21.86
C PHE A 61 -46.82 1.79 -23.12
N ILE A 62 -46.68 1.06 -24.25
CA ILE A 62 -47.21 -0.16 -24.94
C ILE A 62 -45.93 -0.93 -25.40
N ASN A 63 -45.67 -2.21 -25.12
CA ASN A 63 -46.25 -3.49 -25.59
C ASN A 63 -45.93 -3.90 -27.07
N ASN A 64 -46.04 -5.22 -27.34
CA ASN A 64 -45.74 -6.01 -28.54
C ASN A 64 -44.25 -6.39 -28.74
N GLY A 65 -43.88 -7.68 -28.75
CA GLY A 65 -44.66 -8.91 -28.49
C GLY A 65 -43.92 -10.19 -28.91
N ASN A 66 -44.40 -11.36 -28.44
CA ASN A 66 -43.81 -12.71 -28.57
C ASN A 66 -42.51 -12.87 -27.74
N ASP A 67 -42.44 -13.54 -26.57
CA ASP A 67 -43.09 -14.76 -26.01
C ASP A 67 -42.47 -16.10 -26.44
N LEU A 68 -42.44 -17.04 -25.46
CA LEU A 68 -42.06 -18.47 -25.54
C LEU A 68 -40.56 -18.79 -25.73
N GLU A 69 -39.96 -19.79 -25.07
CA GLU A 69 -40.31 -20.50 -23.82
C GLU A 69 -39.02 -21.17 -23.25
N TRP A 70 -39.12 -21.99 -22.20
CA TRP A 70 -37.98 -22.72 -21.61
C TRP A 70 -37.67 -24.02 -22.37
N GLU A 71 -36.40 -24.25 -22.72
CA GLU A 71 -35.85 -25.60 -22.88
C GLU A 71 -34.52 -25.71 -22.12
N ASP A 72 -34.46 -26.65 -21.17
CA ASP A 72 -33.24 -27.10 -20.50
C ASP A 72 -32.64 -28.24 -21.34
N ASP A 73 -31.55 -27.96 -22.03
CA ASP A 73 -30.90 -28.95 -22.91
C ASP A 73 -29.38 -28.90 -22.72
N THR A 74 -28.85 -29.85 -21.94
CA THR A 74 -27.43 -30.00 -21.65
C THR A 74 -26.77 -31.08 -22.53
N PRO A 75 -26.14 -30.73 -23.66
CA PRO A 75 -25.27 -31.67 -24.37
C PRO A 75 -23.92 -31.81 -23.65
N VAL A 76 -23.56 -33.05 -23.32
CA VAL A 76 -22.30 -33.39 -22.65
C VAL A 76 -21.08 -33.09 -23.54
N ALA A 77 -20.14 -32.32 -22.97
CA ALA A 77 -18.72 -32.22 -23.31
C ALA A 77 -18.29 -32.31 -24.80
N THR A 78 -18.00 -31.13 -25.37
CA THR A 78 -16.82 -30.99 -26.27
C THR A 78 -15.91 -29.92 -25.69
N ALA A 79 -14.62 -30.21 -25.55
CA ALA A 79 -13.67 -29.29 -24.92
C ALA A 79 -13.45 -28.02 -25.76
N LYS A 80 -14.17 -26.93 -25.44
CA LYS A 80 -13.83 -25.60 -25.94
C LYS A 80 -12.47 -25.19 -25.39
N ARG A 81 -11.57 -24.79 -26.28
CA ARG A 81 -10.24 -24.25 -25.95
C ARG A 81 -10.38 -23.02 -25.04
N LEU A 82 -9.36 -22.77 -24.22
CA LEU A 82 -9.27 -21.58 -23.38
C LEU A 82 -9.35 -20.30 -24.24
N PRO A 83 -10.20 -19.32 -23.89
CA PRO A 83 -10.29 -18.05 -24.61
C PRO A 83 -9.08 -17.17 -24.29
N GLY A 84 -8.11 -17.11 -25.21
CA GLY A 84 -6.92 -16.25 -25.09
C GLY A 84 -5.97 -16.36 -26.28
N GLU A 85 -5.77 -17.57 -26.80
CA GLU A 85 -4.93 -17.82 -27.97
C GLU A 85 -5.74 -17.67 -29.27
N GLY A 86 -5.68 -16.48 -29.86
CA GLY A 86 -6.07 -16.28 -31.26
C GLY A 86 -4.96 -16.74 -32.18
N GLU A 87 -5.21 -17.74 -33.04
CA GLU A 87 -4.20 -18.27 -33.98
C GLU A 87 -3.79 -17.17 -34.98
N GLU A 88 -2.48 -16.84 -35.02
CA GLU A 88 -1.93 -15.87 -35.97
C GLU A 88 -1.65 -16.55 -37.32
N GLU A 89 -2.63 -16.49 -38.23
CA GLU A 89 -2.50 -17.03 -39.57
C GLU A 89 -1.58 -16.18 -40.46
N ARG A 90 -0.79 -16.83 -41.32
CA ARG A 90 -0.12 -16.16 -42.44
C ARG A 90 -0.78 -16.52 -43.76
N ASP A 91 -1.20 -15.51 -44.52
CA ASP A 91 -1.76 -15.74 -45.85
C ASP A 91 -0.67 -16.01 -46.91
N SER A 92 -1.10 -16.40 -48.11
CA SER A 92 -0.21 -16.69 -49.24
C SER A 92 0.52 -15.47 -49.81
N SER A 93 0.21 -14.25 -49.35
CA SER A 93 0.97 -13.01 -49.62
C SER A 93 1.96 -12.66 -48.49
N GLY A 94 1.97 -13.43 -47.41
CA GLY A 94 2.85 -13.24 -46.25
C GLY A 94 2.32 -12.26 -45.19
N ARG A 95 1.06 -11.81 -45.29
CA ARG A 95 0.43 -10.97 -44.27
C ARG A 95 0.07 -11.78 -43.05
N LEU A 96 0.18 -11.14 -41.88
CA LEU A 96 -0.17 -11.72 -40.58
C LEU A 96 -1.58 -11.29 -40.20
N TRP A 97 -2.50 -12.24 -40.12
CA TRP A 97 -3.90 -12.00 -39.76
C TRP A 97 -4.19 -12.55 -38.36
N ARG A 98 -4.95 -11.79 -37.56
CA ARG A 98 -5.52 -12.27 -36.31
C ARG A 98 -7.04 -12.20 -36.40
N THR A 99 -7.70 -13.34 -36.25
CA THR A 99 -9.16 -13.40 -36.07
C THR A 99 -9.53 -12.99 -34.65
N VAL A 100 -10.57 -12.17 -34.52
CA VAL A 100 -11.19 -11.76 -33.25
C VAL A 100 -12.71 -11.82 -33.38
N ILE A 101 -13.41 -12.05 -32.28
CA ILE A 101 -14.87 -11.97 -32.21
C ILE A 101 -15.20 -10.65 -31.51
N ILE A 102 -15.96 -9.78 -32.18
CA ILE A 102 -16.38 -8.46 -31.68
C ILE A 102 -17.91 -8.43 -31.69
N GLY A 103 -18.52 -8.37 -30.51
CA GLY A 103 -19.93 -8.75 -30.34
C GLY A 103 -20.22 -10.14 -30.95
N ASP A 104 -21.23 -10.24 -31.80
CA ASP A 104 -21.61 -11.49 -32.49
C ASP A 104 -20.90 -11.69 -33.86
N GLN A 105 -19.88 -10.88 -34.18
CA GLN A 105 -19.23 -10.89 -35.51
C GLN A 105 -17.76 -11.30 -35.45
N GLU A 106 -17.39 -12.27 -36.28
CA GLU A 106 -15.99 -12.59 -36.57
C GLU A 106 -15.38 -11.50 -37.47
N GLN A 107 -14.24 -10.95 -37.04
CA GLN A 107 -13.51 -9.88 -37.70
C GLN A 107 -12.03 -10.28 -37.83
N ARG A 108 -11.38 -9.97 -38.95
CA ARG A 108 -9.96 -10.28 -39.18
C ARG A 108 -9.13 -9.01 -39.24
N ILE A 109 -8.12 -8.93 -38.37
CA ILE A 109 -7.20 -7.79 -38.24
C ILE A 109 -5.91 -8.10 -38.98
N ASP A 110 -5.48 -7.23 -39.90
CA ASP A 110 -4.13 -7.24 -40.46
C ASP A 110 -3.15 -6.73 -39.39
N MET A 111 -2.51 -7.68 -38.69
CA MET A 111 -1.54 -7.41 -37.64
C MET A 111 -0.25 -6.81 -38.18
N GLN A 112 0.04 -6.98 -39.49
CA GLN A 112 1.26 -6.47 -40.12
C GLN A 112 1.20 -4.95 -40.27
N VAL A 113 0.08 -4.38 -40.72
CA VAL A 113 -0.06 -2.92 -40.91
C VAL A 113 -0.20 -2.15 -39.60
N ILE A 114 -0.76 -2.75 -38.54
CA ILE A 114 -0.92 -2.07 -37.24
C ILE A 114 0.28 -2.23 -36.30
N ARG A 115 1.23 -3.13 -36.60
CA ARG A 115 2.39 -3.43 -35.74
C ARG A 115 3.17 -2.20 -35.22
N PRO A 116 3.40 -1.12 -36.00
CA PRO A 116 4.08 0.08 -35.50
C PRO A 116 3.27 0.87 -34.45
N TYR A 117 1.96 0.67 -34.41
CA TYR A 117 1.00 1.50 -33.67
C TYR A 117 0.39 0.80 -32.45
N LEU A 118 0.76 -0.46 -32.17
CA LEU A 118 0.22 -1.26 -31.04
C LEU A 118 0.35 -0.54 -29.68
N ARG A 119 1.39 0.31 -29.50
CA ARG A 119 1.59 1.16 -28.31
C ARG A 119 0.52 2.26 -28.13
N VAL A 120 -0.48 2.35 -29.00
CA VAL A 120 -1.63 3.27 -28.83
C VAL A 120 -2.52 2.88 -27.65
N VAL A 121 -2.54 1.60 -27.25
CA VAL A 121 -3.22 1.13 -26.05
C VAL A 121 -2.25 0.35 -25.17
N THR A 122 -2.27 0.64 -23.87
CA THR A 122 -1.52 -0.09 -22.84
C THR A 122 -2.38 -0.29 -21.59
N HIS A 123 -2.08 -1.30 -20.79
CA HIS A 123 -2.71 -1.51 -19.48
C HIS A 123 -2.01 -0.62 -18.44
N GLY A 124 -2.79 0.18 -17.71
CA GLY A 124 -2.30 1.16 -16.73
C GLY A 124 -2.37 0.71 -15.28
N GLY A 125 -2.61 -0.58 -15.03
CA GLY A 125 -2.88 -1.13 -13.70
C GLY A 125 -4.38 -1.22 -13.39
N TYR A 126 -4.71 -1.36 -12.10
CA TYR A 126 -6.09 -1.47 -11.62
C TYR A 126 -6.39 -0.36 -10.59
N TYR A 127 -7.68 -0.06 -10.36
CA TYR A 127 -8.11 0.94 -9.36
C TYR A 127 -9.27 0.43 -8.48
N GLY A 128 -9.39 1.04 -7.30
CA GLY A 128 -10.20 0.48 -6.20
C GLY A 128 -9.55 -0.77 -5.63
N GLU A 129 -10.35 -1.74 -5.20
CA GLU A 129 -9.93 -3.01 -4.61
C GLU A 129 -9.37 -4.01 -5.64
N GLY A 130 -8.58 -3.54 -6.61
CA GLY A 130 -7.97 -4.35 -7.68
C GLY A 130 -8.90 -4.80 -8.81
N LEU A 131 -10.22 -4.79 -8.61
CA LEU A 131 -11.21 -5.30 -9.57
C LEU A 131 -11.28 -4.53 -10.91
N ASN A 132 -11.03 -3.22 -10.90
CA ASN A 132 -11.36 -2.36 -12.05
C ASN A 132 -10.12 -2.02 -12.89
N ALA A 133 -10.12 -2.36 -14.18
CA ALA A 133 -8.95 -2.15 -15.06
C ALA A 133 -8.79 -0.67 -15.50
N ILE A 134 -7.53 -0.21 -15.62
CA ILE A 134 -7.16 1.09 -16.20
C ILE A 134 -6.60 0.86 -17.61
N ILE A 135 -7.22 1.47 -18.62
CA ILE A 135 -6.78 1.38 -20.03
C ILE A 135 -6.22 2.72 -20.48
N VAL A 136 -4.95 2.77 -20.86
CA VAL A 136 -4.27 3.99 -21.27
C VAL A 136 -4.23 4.07 -22.79
N PHE A 137 -4.89 5.08 -23.37
CA PHE A 137 -4.89 5.37 -24.79
C PHE A 137 -3.93 6.53 -25.10
N ALA A 138 -2.79 6.22 -25.74
CA ALA A 138 -1.72 7.16 -26.05
C ALA A 138 -1.87 7.74 -27.47
N ALA A 139 -2.59 8.86 -27.61
CA ALA A 139 -2.95 9.41 -28.92
C ALA A 139 -1.75 9.86 -29.77
N CYS A 140 -0.60 10.15 -29.15
CA CYS A 140 0.65 10.47 -29.84
C CYS A 140 1.16 9.31 -30.73
N HIS A 141 0.80 8.06 -30.40
CA HIS A 141 1.16 6.85 -31.16
C HIS A 141 0.24 6.57 -32.36
N LEU A 142 -0.82 7.36 -32.60
CA LEU A 142 -1.68 7.19 -33.78
C LEU A 142 -0.90 7.40 -35.11
N PRO A 143 -1.33 6.78 -36.23
CA PRO A 143 -0.78 7.06 -37.56
C PRO A 143 -1.02 8.52 -37.97
N ASP A 144 -0.20 9.02 -38.89
CA ASP A 144 -0.36 10.36 -39.47
C ASP A 144 -1.23 10.28 -40.74
N SER A 145 -2.17 11.21 -40.91
CA SER A 145 -3.06 11.32 -42.07
C SER A 145 -2.34 11.44 -43.42
N SER A 146 -1.04 11.73 -43.42
CA SER A 146 -0.18 11.72 -44.61
C SER A 146 0.34 10.33 -45.02
N CYS A 147 0.04 9.26 -44.27
CA CYS A 147 0.47 7.91 -44.65
C CYS A 147 -0.44 7.30 -45.73
N GLY A 148 0.12 6.41 -46.55
CA GLY A 148 -0.67 5.53 -47.40
C GLY A 148 -1.64 4.70 -46.55
N ASP A 149 -2.81 4.41 -47.12
CA ASP A 149 -3.84 3.54 -46.52
C ASP A 149 -4.28 3.92 -45.08
N TYR A 150 -4.16 5.20 -44.70
CA TYR A 150 -4.52 5.73 -43.36
C TYR A 150 -5.89 5.24 -42.86
N ALA A 151 -6.91 5.21 -43.73
CA ALA A 151 -8.24 4.73 -43.38
C ALA A 151 -8.24 3.24 -42.99
N TYR A 152 -7.56 2.39 -43.76
CA TYR A 152 -7.45 0.96 -43.52
C TYR A 152 -6.61 0.65 -42.27
N ILE A 153 -5.51 1.38 -42.06
CA ILE A 153 -4.69 1.29 -40.83
C ILE A 153 -5.53 1.66 -39.61
N MET A 154 -6.29 2.77 -39.67
CA MET A 154 -7.16 3.21 -38.57
C MET A 154 -8.33 2.27 -38.30
N GLU A 155 -8.89 1.62 -39.32
CA GLU A 155 -9.93 0.58 -39.14
C GLU A 155 -9.37 -0.66 -38.44
N ASN A 156 -8.24 -1.22 -38.91
CA ASN A 156 -7.59 -2.37 -38.26
C ASN A 156 -7.14 -2.03 -36.83
N LEU A 157 -6.60 -0.83 -36.61
CA LEU A 157 -6.15 -0.39 -35.29
C LEU A 157 -7.34 -0.20 -34.34
N PHE A 158 -8.50 0.24 -34.83
CA PHE A 158 -9.72 0.31 -34.04
C PHE A 158 -10.27 -1.08 -33.68
N LEU A 159 -10.28 -2.04 -34.62
CA LEU A 159 -10.66 -3.43 -34.32
C LEU A 159 -9.74 -4.04 -33.25
N TYR A 160 -8.43 -3.77 -33.32
CA TYR A 160 -7.46 -4.17 -32.29
C TYR A 160 -7.76 -3.55 -30.93
N VAL A 161 -8.11 -2.26 -30.88
CA VAL A 161 -8.49 -1.59 -29.62
C VAL A 161 -9.79 -2.16 -29.05
N VAL A 162 -10.82 -2.40 -29.85
CA VAL A 162 -12.10 -2.96 -29.37
C VAL A 162 -11.92 -4.39 -28.84
N SER A 163 -11.27 -5.27 -29.61
CA SER A 163 -11.00 -6.64 -29.15
C SER A 163 -10.09 -6.70 -27.92
N SER A 164 -9.15 -5.76 -27.77
CA SER A 164 -8.34 -5.62 -26.55
C SER A 164 -9.15 -5.13 -25.35
N LEU A 165 -10.24 -4.37 -25.56
CA LEU A 165 -11.18 -4.00 -24.49
C LEU A 165 -12.11 -5.17 -24.14
N GLU A 166 -12.62 -5.93 -25.11
CA GLU A 166 -13.53 -7.05 -24.87
C GLU A 166 -12.89 -8.17 -24.02
N LEU A 167 -11.60 -8.45 -24.23
CA LEU A 167 -10.82 -9.37 -23.38
C LEU A 167 -10.68 -8.90 -21.92
N LEU A 168 -10.89 -7.62 -21.63
CA LEU A 168 -10.77 -7.02 -20.30
C LEU A 168 -12.13 -6.69 -19.67
N VAL A 169 -13.22 -6.69 -20.43
CA VAL A 169 -14.58 -6.44 -19.92
C VAL A 169 -15.25 -7.76 -19.52
N ALA A 170 -14.68 -8.39 -18.49
CA ALA A 170 -15.48 -9.12 -17.51
C ALA A 170 -16.25 -8.13 -16.63
N GLU A 171 -15.55 -7.10 -16.12
CA GLU A 171 -16.02 -6.19 -15.07
C GLU A 171 -16.02 -4.71 -15.51
N ASP A 172 -15.95 -3.77 -14.55
CA ASP A 172 -15.91 -2.33 -14.76
C ASP A 172 -14.50 -1.80 -15.03
N TYR A 173 -14.37 -0.72 -15.80
CA TYR A 173 -13.05 -0.21 -16.23
C TYR A 173 -13.00 1.31 -16.45
N MET A 174 -11.81 1.88 -16.56
CA MET A 174 -11.57 3.29 -16.88
C MET A 174 -10.68 3.44 -18.11
N ILE A 175 -10.88 4.51 -18.88
CA ILE A 175 -10.01 4.88 -20.01
C ILE A 175 -9.31 6.21 -19.71
N VAL A 176 -7.99 6.25 -19.94
CA VAL A 176 -7.13 7.42 -19.80
C VAL A 176 -6.64 7.83 -21.19
N TYR A 177 -7.24 8.87 -21.77
CA TYR A 177 -6.89 9.38 -23.10
C TYR A 177 -5.82 10.47 -22.99
N LEU A 178 -4.57 10.10 -23.29
CA LEU A 178 -3.42 11.01 -23.29
C LEU A 178 -3.35 11.76 -24.62
N ASN A 179 -3.69 13.05 -24.61
CA ASN A 179 -3.71 13.93 -25.80
C ASN A 179 -2.49 14.89 -25.88
N GLY A 180 -1.61 14.91 -24.89
CA GLY A 180 -0.41 15.76 -24.87
C GLY A 180 0.43 15.61 -26.15
N ALA A 181 1.04 16.72 -26.58
CA ALA A 181 1.84 16.85 -27.82
C ALA A 181 1.22 16.34 -29.14
N THR A 182 -0.03 15.88 -29.18
CA THR A 182 -0.55 15.14 -30.34
C THR A 182 -1.01 16.11 -31.45
N PRO A 183 -0.39 16.09 -32.65
CA PRO A 183 -0.71 17.03 -33.71
C PRO A 183 -2.03 16.64 -34.41
N ARG A 184 -2.83 17.64 -34.83
CA ARG A 184 -4.17 17.45 -35.43
C ARG A 184 -4.20 16.46 -36.61
N ARG A 185 -3.11 16.34 -37.37
CA ARG A 185 -2.96 15.38 -38.49
C ARG A 185 -2.93 13.90 -38.08
N LYS A 186 -2.78 13.58 -36.79
CA LYS A 186 -2.96 12.23 -36.22
C LYS A 186 -4.37 11.98 -35.67
N MET A 187 -5.24 12.98 -35.64
CA MET A 187 -6.57 12.85 -35.04
C MET A 187 -7.61 12.31 -36.03
N PRO A 188 -8.45 11.34 -35.64
CA PRO A 188 -9.57 10.90 -36.47
C PRO A 188 -10.65 12.00 -36.62
N GLY A 189 -11.36 11.97 -37.75
CA GLY A 189 -12.48 12.87 -38.03
C GLY A 189 -13.77 12.48 -37.31
N ILE A 190 -14.71 13.43 -37.23
CA ILE A 190 -16.03 13.27 -36.56
C ILE A 190 -16.82 12.07 -37.11
N VAL A 191 -16.77 11.83 -38.42
CA VAL A 191 -17.43 10.69 -39.08
C VAL A 191 -16.89 9.35 -38.60
N TRP A 192 -15.55 9.26 -38.42
CA TRP A 192 -14.89 8.06 -37.90
C TRP A 192 -15.26 7.84 -36.44
N LEU A 193 -15.17 8.88 -35.61
CA LEU A 193 -15.56 8.82 -34.18
C LEU A 193 -17.02 8.40 -33.98
N LYS A 194 -17.94 8.86 -34.84
CA LYS A 194 -19.34 8.41 -34.85
C LYS A 194 -19.42 6.91 -35.13
N ARG A 195 -18.76 6.42 -36.20
CA ARG A 195 -18.74 4.99 -36.55
C ARG A 195 -18.15 4.14 -35.42
N CYS A 196 -17.07 4.59 -34.79
CA CYS A 196 -16.48 3.91 -33.64
C CYS A 196 -17.44 3.81 -32.45
N TYR A 197 -18.14 4.89 -32.07
CA TYR A 197 -19.17 4.84 -31.01
C TYR A 197 -20.35 3.91 -31.35
N GLN A 198 -20.62 3.67 -32.65
CA GLN A 198 -21.62 2.71 -33.11
C GLN A 198 -21.12 1.26 -33.11
N MET A 199 -19.82 1.03 -33.34
CA MET A 199 -19.19 -0.30 -33.35
C MET A 199 -18.77 -0.82 -31.97
N ILE A 200 -18.56 0.05 -30.97
CA ILE A 200 -18.32 -0.36 -29.58
C ILE A 200 -19.62 -0.96 -29.02
N ASP A 201 -19.57 -2.17 -28.47
CA ASP A 201 -20.75 -2.85 -27.92
C ASP A 201 -21.43 -2.10 -26.73
N ARG A 202 -22.69 -2.44 -26.46
CA ARG A 202 -23.49 -1.95 -25.34
C ARG A 202 -22.90 -2.32 -23.97
N LYS A 203 -22.28 -3.49 -23.81
CA LYS A 203 -21.58 -3.95 -22.58
C LYS A 203 -20.42 -3.02 -22.25
N LEU A 204 -19.51 -2.83 -23.21
CA LEU A 204 -18.35 -1.92 -23.09
C LEU A 204 -18.78 -0.51 -22.65
N ARG A 205 -19.81 0.06 -23.30
CA ARG A 205 -20.33 1.41 -22.97
C ARG A 205 -21.03 1.50 -21.60
N LYS A 206 -21.55 0.39 -21.06
CA LYS A 206 -22.08 0.32 -19.68
C LYS A 206 -20.94 0.32 -18.67
N ASN A 207 -20.01 -0.63 -18.78
CA ASN A 207 -18.97 -0.97 -17.79
C ASN A 207 -17.83 0.06 -17.69
N LEU A 208 -17.70 0.97 -18.67
CA LEU A 208 -16.80 2.11 -18.55
C LEU A 208 -17.25 3.03 -17.40
N LYS A 209 -16.54 3.11 -16.26
CA LYS A 209 -16.87 4.05 -15.17
C LYS A 209 -16.52 5.49 -15.52
N CYS A 210 -15.34 5.74 -16.10
CA CYS A 210 -14.89 7.09 -16.49
C CYS A 210 -13.95 7.08 -17.69
N LEU A 211 -14.05 8.13 -18.52
CA LEU A 211 -13.10 8.47 -19.59
C LEU A 211 -12.40 9.79 -19.21
N ILE A 212 -11.14 9.71 -18.78
CA ILE A 212 -10.33 10.88 -18.44
C ILE A 212 -9.56 11.34 -19.68
N ILE A 213 -9.75 12.58 -20.12
CA ILE A 213 -9.04 13.17 -21.25
C ILE A 213 -7.99 14.16 -20.72
N VAL A 214 -6.73 13.84 -20.96
CA VAL A 214 -5.56 14.52 -20.38
C VAL A 214 -4.94 15.45 -21.42
N HIS A 215 -4.79 16.73 -21.05
CA HIS A 215 -4.47 17.86 -21.94
C HIS A 215 -5.44 17.99 -23.15
N PRO A 216 -6.77 18.17 -22.93
CA PRO A 216 -7.74 18.28 -24.01
C PRO A 216 -7.51 19.52 -24.88
N THR A 217 -7.17 19.29 -26.15
CA THR A 217 -7.07 20.36 -27.17
C THR A 217 -8.41 21.00 -27.48
N TRP A 218 -8.39 22.23 -28.01
CA TRP A 218 -9.59 22.89 -28.55
C TRP A 218 -10.32 22.02 -29.58
N PHE A 219 -9.59 21.28 -30.41
CA PHE A 219 -10.17 20.36 -31.39
C PHE A 219 -11.04 19.28 -30.73
N ILE A 220 -10.52 18.58 -29.70
CA ILE A 220 -11.29 17.56 -28.97
C ILE A 220 -12.51 18.18 -28.28
N ARG A 221 -12.37 19.35 -27.64
CA ARG A 221 -13.50 20.04 -26.97
C ARG A 221 -14.61 20.40 -27.97
N THR A 222 -14.26 20.89 -29.16
CA THR A 222 -15.20 21.17 -30.26
C THR A 222 -15.83 19.90 -30.83
N VAL A 223 -15.05 18.83 -31.02
CA VAL A 223 -15.53 17.53 -31.51
C VAL A 223 -16.54 16.91 -30.54
N LEU A 224 -16.25 16.91 -29.23
CA LEU A 224 -17.14 16.40 -28.19
C LEU A 224 -18.45 17.19 -28.09
N ALA A 225 -18.38 18.52 -28.24
CA ALA A 225 -19.57 19.36 -28.29
C ALA A 225 -20.44 19.04 -29.52
N ILE A 226 -19.84 18.84 -30.70
CA ILE A 226 -20.54 18.48 -31.93
C ILE A 226 -21.07 17.03 -31.90
N SER A 227 -20.45 16.11 -31.14
CA SER A 227 -20.92 14.73 -31.01
C SER A 227 -22.04 14.52 -29.99
N ARG A 228 -22.34 15.52 -29.15
CA ARG A 228 -23.40 15.46 -28.14
C ARG A 228 -24.80 15.03 -28.66
N PRO A 229 -25.21 15.31 -29.92
CA PRO A 229 -26.49 14.82 -30.45
C PRO A 229 -26.53 13.33 -30.82
N PHE A 230 -25.39 12.62 -30.85
CA PHE A 230 -25.33 11.20 -31.25
C PHE A 230 -24.56 10.28 -30.28
N ILE A 231 -23.93 10.85 -29.24
CA ILE A 231 -23.42 10.12 -28.08
C ILE A 231 -24.45 10.24 -26.95
N SER A 232 -24.70 9.15 -26.21
CA SER A 232 -25.69 9.17 -25.13
C SER A 232 -25.26 10.09 -23.98
N VAL A 233 -26.22 10.77 -23.34
CA VAL A 233 -25.95 11.69 -22.21
C VAL A 233 -25.19 10.96 -21.10
N LYS A 234 -25.68 9.77 -20.70
CA LYS A 234 -25.03 8.86 -19.72
C LYS A 234 -23.61 8.40 -20.09
N PHE A 235 -23.14 8.62 -21.34
CA PHE A 235 -21.74 8.42 -21.72
C PHE A 235 -20.96 9.75 -21.69
N MET A 236 -21.56 10.87 -22.10
CA MET A 236 -20.96 12.20 -21.96
C MET A 236 -20.67 12.55 -20.50
N ASP A 237 -21.55 12.17 -19.58
CA ASP A 237 -21.41 12.41 -18.13
C ASP A 237 -20.23 11.64 -17.50
N LYS A 238 -19.71 10.61 -18.19
CA LYS A 238 -18.53 9.83 -17.78
C LYS A 238 -17.21 10.49 -18.19
N ILE A 239 -17.25 11.55 -19.01
CA ILE A 239 -16.05 12.20 -19.55
C ILE A 239 -15.55 13.26 -18.56
N ARG A 240 -14.32 13.09 -18.07
CA ARG A 240 -13.59 14.08 -17.27
C ARG A 240 -12.47 14.71 -18.07
N HIS A 241 -12.21 16.00 -17.83
CA HIS A 241 -11.11 16.74 -18.46
C HIS A 241 -10.05 17.03 -17.41
N VAL A 242 -8.79 16.79 -17.75
CA VAL A 242 -7.62 16.96 -16.88
C VAL A 242 -6.56 17.77 -17.62
N HIS A 243 -5.92 18.72 -16.95
CA HIS A 243 -5.06 19.74 -17.55
C HIS A 243 -3.57 19.55 -17.28
N THR A 244 -3.17 18.89 -16.19
CA THR A 244 -1.78 18.47 -15.88
C THR A 244 -1.69 16.98 -15.55
N LEU A 245 -0.48 16.40 -15.55
CA LEU A 245 -0.28 15.01 -15.11
C LEU A 245 -0.40 14.86 -13.59
N GLU A 246 -0.16 15.95 -12.84
CA GLU A 246 -0.40 16.02 -11.39
C GLU A 246 -1.90 16.01 -11.04
N GLU A 247 -2.77 16.59 -11.86
CA GLU A 247 -4.22 16.46 -11.68
C GLU A 247 -4.70 15.04 -12.04
N LEU A 248 -4.04 14.34 -12.97
CA LEU A 248 -4.34 12.95 -13.30
C LEU A 248 -4.05 11.99 -12.13
N SER A 249 -2.95 12.19 -11.41
CA SER A 249 -2.56 11.31 -10.29
C SER A 249 -3.52 11.36 -9.10
N ARG A 250 -4.39 12.39 -9.04
CA ARG A 250 -5.48 12.50 -8.06
C ARG A 250 -6.71 11.63 -8.41
N PHE A 251 -6.77 11.08 -9.63
CA PHE A 251 -7.87 10.23 -10.10
C PHE A 251 -7.49 8.76 -10.32
N ILE A 252 -6.21 8.44 -10.54
CA ILE A 252 -5.71 7.08 -10.78
C ILE A 252 -4.31 6.88 -10.16
N PRO A 253 -3.96 5.66 -9.70
CA PRO A 253 -2.59 5.34 -9.32
C PRO A 253 -1.67 5.37 -10.54
N MET A 254 -0.66 6.25 -10.53
CA MET A 254 0.23 6.46 -11.68
C MET A 254 1.34 5.42 -11.83
N GLU A 255 1.56 4.58 -10.82
CA GLU A 255 2.69 3.62 -10.72
C GLU A 255 2.85 2.71 -11.96
N HIS A 256 1.73 2.34 -12.59
CA HIS A 256 1.68 1.42 -13.73
C HIS A 256 1.28 2.14 -15.05
N VAL A 257 1.07 3.46 -15.03
CA VAL A 257 0.55 4.24 -16.16
C VAL A 257 1.70 4.69 -17.06
N GLN A 258 1.85 4.05 -18.22
CA GLN A 258 2.91 4.39 -19.18
C GLN A 258 2.63 5.71 -19.93
N ILE A 259 3.08 6.84 -19.37
CA ILE A 259 3.00 8.16 -20.00
C ILE A 259 4.11 8.29 -21.07
N PRO A 260 3.79 8.57 -22.36
CA PRO A 260 4.79 8.81 -23.39
C PRO A 260 5.63 10.07 -23.12
N GLU A 261 6.92 10.03 -23.42
CA GLU A 261 7.89 11.12 -23.17
C GLU A 261 7.42 12.49 -23.72
N CYS A 262 6.86 12.53 -24.92
CA CYS A 262 6.35 13.76 -25.52
C CYS A 262 5.10 14.33 -24.80
N VAL A 263 4.36 13.52 -24.04
CA VAL A 263 3.28 13.98 -23.17
C VAL A 263 3.86 14.58 -21.89
N GLN A 264 4.92 13.99 -21.33
CA GLN A 264 5.64 14.52 -20.16
C GLN A 264 6.26 15.90 -20.47
N GLN A 265 7.02 15.99 -21.57
CA GLN A 265 7.59 17.26 -22.06
C GLN A 265 6.50 18.33 -22.27
N TYR A 266 5.34 17.96 -22.81
CA TYR A 266 4.23 18.88 -23.00
C TYR A 266 3.64 19.41 -21.68
N ASP A 267 3.62 18.59 -20.62
CA ASP A 267 3.20 19.02 -19.28
C ASP A 267 4.24 19.94 -18.62
N GLU A 268 5.54 19.62 -18.75
CA GLU A 268 6.63 20.47 -18.27
C GLU A 268 6.61 21.87 -18.92
N GLU A 269 6.46 21.95 -20.24
CA GLU A 269 6.33 23.23 -20.95
C GLU A 269 5.08 24.01 -20.51
N LYS A 270 3.97 23.30 -20.29
CA LYS A 270 2.72 23.84 -19.76
C LYS A 270 2.93 24.48 -18.38
N VAL A 271 3.45 23.72 -17.42
CA VAL A 271 3.69 24.15 -16.04
C VAL A 271 4.69 25.30 -16.00
N ARG A 272 5.79 25.23 -16.76
CA ARG A 272 6.75 26.34 -16.94
C ARG A 272 6.04 27.61 -17.42
N SER A 273 5.24 27.51 -18.49
CA SER A 273 4.52 28.65 -19.06
C SER A 273 3.38 29.20 -18.19
N GLN A 274 2.95 28.48 -17.14
CA GLN A 274 2.02 28.99 -16.12
C GLN A 274 2.80 29.69 -14.99
N LYS A 275 3.90 29.09 -14.53
CA LYS A 275 4.78 29.64 -13.50
C LYS A 275 5.38 30.99 -13.93
N GLU A 276 5.85 31.09 -15.17
CA GLU A 276 6.37 32.34 -15.76
C GLU A 276 5.35 33.51 -15.75
N ARG A 277 4.04 33.23 -15.77
CA ARG A 277 3.00 34.26 -15.67
C ARG A 277 2.77 34.70 -14.23
N LEU A 278 2.70 33.73 -13.31
CA LEU A 278 2.56 33.99 -11.88
C LEU A 278 3.77 34.78 -11.34
N GLU A 279 4.97 34.51 -11.86
CA GLU A 279 6.19 35.27 -11.54
C GLU A 279 6.21 36.68 -12.17
N GLN A 280 5.51 36.90 -13.29
CA GLN A 280 5.34 38.24 -13.87
C GLN A 280 4.29 39.09 -13.15
N GLU A 281 3.31 38.46 -12.48
CA GLU A 281 2.31 39.15 -11.66
C GLU A 281 2.83 39.55 -10.25
N GLN A 282 4.06 39.14 -9.89
CA GLN A 282 4.65 39.40 -8.57
C GLN A 282 6.00 40.15 -8.65
N GLN A 283 5.94 41.49 -8.72
CA GLN A 283 7.07 42.37 -8.38
C GLN A 283 6.71 43.37 -7.26
N PRO A 284 7.70 43.81 -6.45
CA PRO A 284 7.48 43.89 -5.00
C PRO A 284 7.20 45.29 -4.45
N SER A 285 6.55 45.33 -3.27
CA SER A 285 6.45 46.50 -2.42
C SER A 285 7.15 46.29 -1.07
N ASN A 286 8.31 46.94 -0.90
CA ASN A 286 9.04 47.24 0.34
C ASN A 286 8.97 46.24 1.52
N VAL A 287 9.97 45.35 1.60
CA VAL A 287 10.27 44.55 2.80
C VAL A 287 10.74 45.46 3.95
N THR A 288 10.29 45.16 5.17
CA THR A 288 10.74 45.79 6.44
C THR A 288 11.42 44.71 7.31
N PRO A 289 12.53 44.99 8.02
CA PRO A 289 13.26 43.99 8.81
C PRO A 289 12.44 43.39 10.00
N PRO A 290 12.79 42.18 10.47
CA PRO A 290 11.91 41.34 11.29
C PRO A 290 11.74 41.81 12.76
N LYS A 291 10.65 41.35 13.38
CA LYS A 291 10.32 41.50 14.81
C LYS A 291 10.19 40.15 15.51
N GLU A 292 10.17 40.14 16.85
CA GLU A 292 10.73 39.04 17.64
C GLU A 292 9.78 37.88 18.04
N ARG A 293 10.33 36.65 18.00
CA ARG A 293 9.74 35.31 18.26
C ARG A 293 9.18 34.99 19.67
N VAL A 294 7.86 35.10 19.90
CA VAL A 294 6.91 34.18 20.62
C VAL A 294 7.24 33.45 21.96
N THR A 295 6.14 33.03 22.65
CA THR A 295 5.91 32.07 23.79
C THR A 295 7.02 31.63 24.76
N ASN A 296 6.63 31.28 25.99
CA ASN A 296 7.51 31.32 27.17
C ASN A 296 8.11 29.97 27.61
N GLY A 297 7.78 28.87 26.92
CA GLY A 297 8.33 27.54 27.20
C GLY A 297 9.84 27.42 26.93
N GLY A 298 10.41 28.32 26.12
CA GLY A 298 11.83 28.29 25.75
C GLY A 298 12.15 27.47 24.49
N LYS A 299 11.13 27.08 23.71
CA LYS A 299 11.26 26.32 22.45
C LYS A 299 12.32 26.90 21.52
N THR A 300 12.19 28.19 21.18
CA THR A 300 13.16 28.92 20.33
C THR A 300 14.57 28.95 20.92
N THR A 301 14.75 28.78 22.23
CA THR A 301 16.07 28.63 22.86
C THR A 301 16.65 27.22 22.70
N LEU A 302 15.80 26.18 22.72
CA LEU A 302 16.20 24.81 22.40
C LEU A 302 16.53 24.69 20.89
N THR A 303 15.64 25.17 20.03
CA THR A 303 15.80 25.19 18.57
C THR A 303 17.09 25.90 18.14
N ASN A 304 17.37 27.10 18.69
CA ASN A 304 18.63 27.81 18.44
C ASN A 304 19.90 27.12 18.96
N ARG A 305 19.78 26.06 19.79
CA ARG A 305 20.90 25.17 20.16
C ARG A 305 20.97 23.97 19.22
N LEU A 306 19.84 23.37 18.86
CA LEU A 306 19.76 22.23 17.94
C LEU A 306 20.33 22.61 16.56
N VAL A 307 19.90 23.74 15.97
CA VAL A 307 20.42 24.25 14.68
C VAL A 307 21.93 24.48 14.69
N LYS A 308 22.51 24.83 15.85
CA LYS A 308 23.97 25.02 16.01
C LYS A 308 24.75 23.72 16.25
N THR A 309 24.04 22.60 16.41
CA THR A 309 24.62 21.28 16.74
C THR A 309 24.37 20.26 15.63
N LEU A 310 23.32 20.45 14.83
CA LEU A 310 22.89 19.56 13.76
C LEU A 310 23.29 20.12 12.37
N PRO A 311 23.96 19.34 11.50
CA PRO A 311 24.24 19.76 10.13
C PRO A 311 22.96 19.85 9.30
N ASN A 312 22.99 20.65 8.23
CA ASN A 312 21.94 20.74 7.20
C ASN A 312 20.52 20.94 7.78
N CYS A 313 20.41 21.72 8.86
CA CYS A 313 19.21 21.91 9.65
C CYS A 313 18.47 23.22 9.28
N CYS A 314 17.21 23.10 8.88
CA CYS A 314 16.29 24.22 8.62
C CYS A 314 15.27 24.37 9.77
N VAL A 315 14.66 25.55 9.91
CA VAL A 315 13.59 25.80 10.90
C VAL A 315 12.39 26.48 10.24
N VAL A 316 11.19 26.02 10.59
CA VAL A 316 9.92 26.71 10.34
C VAL A 316 9.29 27.06 11.70
N HIS A 317 8.91 28.32 11.88
CA HIS A 317 8.29 28.80 13.12
C HIS A 317 6.82 29.10 12.86
N GLN A 318 5.91 28.52 13.66
CA GLN A 318 4.46 28.73 13.56
C GLN A 318 4.06 30.22 13.58
N ASP A 319 4.88 31.05 14.23
CA ASP A 319 4.58 32.45 14.51
C ASP A 319 4.80 33.38 13.31
N ASP A 320 5.47 32.90 12.26
CA ASP A 320 5.54 33.60 10.97
C ASP A 320 4.19 33.59 10.24
N PHE A 321 3.27 32.72 10.66
CA PHE A 321 1.96 32.47 10.04
C PHE A 321 0.80 33.10 10.80
N PHE A 322 1.03 34.02 11.75
CA PHE A 322 -0.07 34.75 12.39
C PHE A 322 -0.82 35.63 11.39
N LYS A 323 -2.15 35.51 11.37
CA LYS A 323 -3.06 36.41 10.64
C LYS A 323 -2.95 37.83 11.21
N LYS A 324 -3.38 38.83 10.43
CA LYS A 324 -3.26 40.23 10.85
C LYS A 324 -4.21 40.54 12.02
N PRO A 325 -3.89 41.52 12.90
CA PRO A 325 -4.70 41.81 14.10
C PRO A 325 -6.17 42.20 13.81
N ASP A 326 -6.47 42.66 12.61
CA ASP A 326 -7.81 42.96 12.10
C ASP A 326 -8.63 41.72 11.70
N GLN A 327 -7.96 40.58 11.45
CA GLN A 327 -8.55 39.31 11.03
C GLN A 327 -8.78 38.33 12.20
N ILE A 328 -8.41 38.71 13.43
CA ILE A 328 -8.47 37.85 14.62
C ILE A 328 -9.61 38.30 15.53
N GLU A 329 -10.54 37.38 15.77
CA GLU A 329 -11.79 37.63 16.51
C GLU A 329 -11.55 37.93 18.00
N VAL A 330 -12.57 38.54 18.62
CA VAL A 330 -12.65 38.79 20.06
C VAL A 330 -13.66 37.80 20.63
N GLY A 331 -13.24 37.00 21.62
CA GLY A 331 -14.08 35.99 22.24
C GLY A 331 -15.08 36.54 23.23
N GLU A 332 -15.93 35.67 23.77
CA GLU A 332 -16.89 35.98 24.83
C GLU A 332 -16.22 36.44 26.14
N ASP A 333 -14.93 36.11 26.31
CA ASP A 333 -14.06 36.59 27.39
C ASP A 333 -13.61 38.06 27.23
N GLY A 334 -13.91 38.69 26.10
CA GLY A 334 -13.50 40.06 25.76
C GLY A 334 -12.05 40.17 25.27
N PHE A 335 -11.35 39.05 25.09
CA PHE A 335 -9.96 39.02 24.62
C PHE A 335 -9.85 38.60 23.16
N ARG A 336 -8.86 39.16 22.44
CA ARG A 336 -8.53 38.68 21.09
C ARG A 336 -7.98 37.27 21.19
N GLN A 337 -8.54 36.36 20.40
CA GLN A 337 -8.22 34.94 20.43
C GLN A 337 -6.90 34.69 19.68
N TRP A 338 -5.76 34.97 20.34
CA TRP A 338 -4.42 34.74 19.77
C TRP A 338 -3.91 33.31 19.99
N ASP A 339 -4.39 32.64 21.03
CA ASP A 339 -3.91 31.33 21.45
C ASP A 339 -4.72 30.17 20.82
N VAL A 340 -5.33 30.37 19.63
CA VAL A 340 -6.13 29.38 18.86
C VAL A 340 -5.60 29.15 17.44
N ILE A 341 -5.98 28.01 16.83
CA ILE A 341 -5.61 27.64 15.45
C ILE A 341 -6.12 28.68 14.44
N ASP A 342 -7.33 29.21 14.62
CA ASP A 342 -7.95 30.15 13.67
C ASP A 342 -7.23 31.50 13.57
N ALA A 343 -6.34 31.83 14.50
CA ALA A 343 -5.45 32.99 14.44
C ALA A 343 -4.26 32.81 13.48
N LEU A 344 -4.03 31.59 12.97
CA LEU A 344 -2.87 31.20 12.17
C LEU A 344 -3.30 30.80 10.75
N ASP A 345 -2.41 31.05 9.78
CA ASP A 345 -2.46 30.52 8.43
C ASP A 345 -1.74 29.16 8.38
N MET A 346 -2.40 28.15 8.93
CA MET A 346 -1.85 26.79 9.03
C MET A 346 -1.72 26.11 7.65
N GLU A 347 -2.48 26.55 6.64
CA GLU A 347 -2.31 26.07 5.26
C GLU A 347 -1.00 26.58 4.65
N ALA A 348 -0.68 27.87 4.80
CA ALA A 348 0.63 28.40 4.41
C ALA A 348 1.77 27.72 5.19
N MET A 349 1.57 27.37 6.46
CA MET A 349 2.54 26.62 7.25
C MET A 349 2.77 25.20 6.70
N VAL A 350 1.71 24.44 6.41
CA VAL A 350 1.80 23.11 5.77
C VAL A 350 2.48 23.19 4.41
N ASN A 351 2.11 24.15 3.58
CA ASN A 351 2.72 24.34 2.25
C ASN A 351 4.21 24.69 2.35
N THR A 352 4.61 25.45 3.38
CA THR A 352 6.03 25.72 3.66
C THR A 352 6.78 24.45 4.06
N VAL A 353 6.20 23.62 4.93
CA VAL A 353 6.79 22.33 5.35
C VAL A 353 6.90 21.36 4.17
N ARG A 354 5.85 21.24 3.34
CA ARG A 354 5.87 20.39 2.14
C ARG A 354 6.88 20.86 1.10
N GLY A 355 7.01 22.17 0.90
CA GLY A 355 8.06 22.74 0.04
C GLY A 355 9.50 22.47 0.52
N TRP A 356 9.70 22.16 1.81
CA TRP A 356 10.97 21.60 2.29
C TRP A 356 11.09 20.11 1.96
N GLN A 357 10.03 19.30 2.16
CA GLN A 357 10.04 17.87 1.83
C GLN A 357 10.32 17.60 0.35
N GLU A 358 9.77 18.43 -0.55
CA GLU A 358 10.02 18.35 -2.00
C GLU A 358 11.49 18.59 -2.37
N ASN A 359 12.15 19.57 -1.74
CA ASN A 359 13.54 19.89 -2.02
C ASN A 359 14.25 20.62 -0.86
N PRO A 360 14.84 19.89 0.10
CA PRO A 360 15.50 20.48 1.27
C PRO A 360 16.65 21.44 0.91
N VAL A 361 17.38 21.18 -0.17
CA VAL A 361 18.53 21.97 -0.63
C VAL A 361 18.08 23.34 -1.16
N LYS A 362 17.04 23.36 -2.00
CA LYS A 362 16.42 24.59 -2.54
C LYS A 362 15.80 25.41 -1.41
N PHE A 363 15.10 24.77 -0.47
CA PHE A 363 14.52 25.43 0.70
C PHE A 363 15.59 26.05 1.61
N ALA A 364 16.68 25.33 1.89
CA ALA A 364 17.81 25.84 2.67
C ALA A 364 18.42 27.10 2.02
N ARG A 365 18.62 27.06 0.69
CA ARG A 365 19.15 28.19 -0.09
C ARG A 365 18.20 29.41 -0.08
N SER A 366 16.89 29.21 -0.19
CA SER A 366 15.92 30.34 -0.15
C SER A 366 15.77 30.98 1.23
N HIS A 367 16.05 30.23 2.30
CA HIS A 367 15.98 30.72 3.69
C HIS A 367 17.35 31.10 4.29
N GLY A 368 18.40 31.18 3.46
CA GLY A 368 19.73 31.67 3.87
C GLY A 368 20.54 30.71 4.76
N VAL A 369 20.18 29.43 4.82
CA VAL A 369 20.90 28.42 5.61
C VAL A 369 22.18 28.02 4.89
N SER A 370 23.33 28.18 5.57
CA SER A 370 24.62 27.70 5.06
C SER A 370 24.70 26.18 5.18
N LEU A 371 24.74 25.49 4.05
CA LEU A 371 24.94 24.04 3.95
C LEU A 371 26.41 23.67 4.17
N SER A 372 26.69 22.40 4.51
CA SER A 372 28.08 21.92 4.60
C SER A 372 28.72 21.80 3.21
N PRO A 373 30.07 21.84 3.09
CA PRO A 373 30.75 21.74 1.79
C PRO A 373 30.40 20.46 1.01
N GLU A 374 30.22 19.34 1.69
CA GLU A 374 29.85 18.06 1.08
C GLU A 374 28.45 18.15 0.43
N ALA A 375 27.52 18.88 1.06
CA ALA A 375 26.18 19.13 0.53
C ALA A 375 26.14 20.13 -0.65
N HIS A 376 27.29 20.70 -1.05
CA HIS A 376 27.42 21.46 -2.30
C HIS A 376 27.87 20.62 -3.49
N GLU A 377 28.52 19.46 -3.28
CA GLU A 377 28.91 18.51 -4.34
C GLU A 377 27.94 17.33 -4.49
N ALA A 378 27.02 17.15 -3.53
CA ALA A 378 26.02 16.07 -3.47
C ALA A 378 24.96 16.04 -4.60
N ASP A 379 25.10 16.85 -5.65
CA ASP A 379 24.30 16.81 -6.89
C ASP A 379 24.51 15.49 -7.69
N LEU A 380 25.51 14.68 -7.28
CA LEU A 380 25.96 13.46 -7.95
C LEU A 380 25.81 12.15 -7.16
N GLY A 381 25.03 12.13 -6.06
CA GLY A 381 24.35 10.88 -5.65
C GLY A 381 24.48 10.39 -4.19
N GLU A 382 25.30 11.00 -3.32
CA GLU A 382 25.30 10.64 -1.89
C GLU A 382 24.28 11.48 -1.10
N LYS A 383 23.25 10.81 -0.56
CA LYS A 383 22.15 11.46 0.17
C LYS A 383 22.58 11.89 1.58
N GLY A 384 23.08 13.12 1.71
CA GLY A 384 23.20 13.78 3.00
C GLY A 384 21.85 13.89 3.72
N ILE A 385 21.83 13.64 5.03
CA ILE A 385 20.61 13.79 5.83
C ILE A 385 20.34 15.29 6.02
N HIS A 386 19.16 15.74 5.60
CA HIS A 386 18.63 17.08 5.88
C HIS A 386 17.63 17.00 7.04
N ILE A 387 17.59 18.03 7.88
CA ILE A 387 16.76 18.05 9.09
C ILE A 387 15.86 19.29 9.07
N LEU A 388 14.56 19.12 9.30
CA LEU A 388 13.64 20.22 9.56
C LEU A 388 13.25 20.22 11.03
N ILE A 389 13.32 21.39 11.67
CA ILE A 389 12.68 21.63 12.96
C ILE A 389 11.45 22.51 12.72
N VAL A 390 10.26 21.97 13.02
CA VAL A 390 9.03 22.76 13.07
C VAL A 390 8.77 23.12 14.52
N GLU A 391 8.82 24.41 14.87
CA GLU A 391 8.49 24.87 16.23
C GLU A 391 7.23 25.73 16.28
N GLY A 392 6.46 25.59 17.35
CA GLY A 392 5.23 26.34 17.58
C GLY A 392 4.60 25.97 18.91
N PHE A 393 3.34 26.36 19.13
CA PHE A 393 2.60 26.09 20.36
C PHE A 393 1.29 25.31 20.16
N LEU A 394 0.78 25.25 18.92
CA LEU A 394 -0.41 24.47 18.52
C LEU A 394 -0.08 23.44 17.41
N ILE A 395 1.19 23.17 17.14
CA ILE A 395 1.63 22.33 16.00
C ILE A 395 1.15 20.86 16.09
N TYR A 396 0.85 20.36 17.29
CA TYR A 396 0.29 19.02 17.50
C TYR A 396 -1.24 19.00 17.62
N ASN A 397 -1.90 20.15 17.41
CA ASN A 397 -3.35 20.30 17.42
C ASN A 397 -3.94 20.37 16.00
N TYR A 398 -3.10 20.32 14.96
CA TYR A 398 -3.49 20.49 13.56
C TYR A 398 -3.08 19.26 12.74
N GLU A 399 -4.06 18.39 12.49
CA GLU A 399 -3.93 17.07 11.86
C GLU A 399 -3.03 17.03 10.60
N PRO A 400 -3.16 17.96 9.60
CA PRO A 400 -2.31 17.95 8.40
C PRO A 400 -0.80 18.16 8.61
N LEU A 401 -0.35 18.45 9.84
CA LEU A 401 1.07 18.47 10.23
C LEU A 401 1.51 17.23 11.03
N ILE A 402 0.59 16.50 11.66
CA ILE A 402 0.92 15.37 12.55
C ILE A 402 1.59 14.25 11.74
N ASP A 403 1.03 13.91 10.59
CA ASP A 403 1.54 12.90 9.64
C ASP A 403 2.95 13.19 9.10
N ILE A 404 3.48 14.39 9.33
CA ILE A 404 4.78 14.85 8.82
C ILE A 404 5.90 14.67 9.86
N TYR A 405 5.59 14.37 11.12
CA TYR A 405 6.57 14.41 12.20
C TYR A 405 7.26 13.08 12.51
N ASP A 406 8.50 12.91 12.04
CA ASP A 406 9.37 11.80 12.45
C ASP A 406 9.57 11.69 13.96
N LYS A 407 9.64 12.84 14.67
CA LYS A 407 9.93 12.95 16.11
C LYS A 407 9.23 14.17 16.72
N CYS A 408 8.39 13.93 17.73
CA CYS A 408 7.69 14.98 18.48
C CYS A 408 8.38 15.29 19.82
N LEU A 409 8.39 16.57 20.23
CA LEU A 409 8.98 17.04 21.50
C LEU A 409 8.11 18.13 22.13
N TYR A 410 7.48 17.83 23.26
CA TYR A 410 6.64 18.78 24.00
C TYR A 410 7.37 19.36 25.22
N ILE A 411 7.42 20.69 25.33
CA ILE A 411 8.04 21.39 26.47
C ILE A 411 6.95 21.97 27.38
N SER A 412 6.71 21.30 28.51
CA SER A 412 5.85 21.81 29.59
C SER A 412 6.65 22.58 30.65
N ILE A 413 6.02 23.59 31.26
CA ILE A 413 6.54 24.29 32.44
C ILE A 413 5.38 24.56 33.43
N PRO A 414 5.63 24.61 34.75
CA PRO A 414 4.60 24.91 35.75
C PRO A 414 3.95 26.29 35.55
N TYR A 415 2.68 26.41 35.95
CA TYR A 415 1.88 27.64 35.87
C TYR A 415 2.64 28.88 36.36
N GLU A 416 3.18 28.86 37.58
CA GLU A 416 3.87 30.00 38.19
C GLU A 416 5.09 30.46 37.40
N GLU A 417 5.90 29.51 36.88
CA GLU A 417 7.08 29.83 36.06
C GLU A 417 6.69 30.32 34.67
N CYS A 418 5.60 29.79 34.08
CA CYS A 418 5.05 30.28 32.82
C CYS A 418 4.52 31.71 32.96
N LYS A 419 3.76 31.97 34.04
CA LYS A 419 3.20 33.26 34.42
C LYS A 419 4.29 34.29 34.65
N ARG A 420 5.26 33.97 35.51
CA ARG A 420 6.43 34.82 35.80
C ARG A 420 7.17 35.20 34.52
N ARG A 421 7.40 34.25 33.60
CA ARG A 421 8.02 34.52 32.29
C ARG A 421 7.18 35.41 31.38
N ARG A 422 5.84 35.26 31.36
CA ARG A 422 4.92 36.14 30.62
C ARG A 422 5.02 37.57 31.16
N SER A 423 4.87 37.75 32.48
CA SER A 423 4.89 39.07 33.12
C SER A 423 6.23 39.80 33.00
N THR A 424 7.35 39.10 32.79
CA THR A 424 8.68 39.70 32.53
C THR A 424 8.93 40.06 31.06
N ARG A 425 7.98 39.87 30.16
CA ARG A 425 8.20 39.95 28.71
C ARG A 425 7.41 41.09 28.06
N THR A 426 8.09 41.84 27.19
CA THR A 426 7.47 42.89 26.38
C THR A 426 6.82 42.28 25.14
N TYR A 427 5.53 42.57 24.93
CA TYR A 427 4.77 42.20 23.73
C TYR A 427 4.48 43.44 22.87
N THR A 428 4.21 43.25 21.59
CA THR A 428 3.89 44.34 20.63
C THR A 428 2.58 45.06 20.97
N VAL A 429 1.63 44.33 21.56
CA VAL A 429 0.50 44.86 22.32
C VAL A 429 0.69 44.37 23.76
N PRO A 430 0.71 45.24 24.78
CA PRO A 430 0.82 44.80 26.18
C PRO A 430 -0.33 43.90 26.59
N ASP A 431 -0.04 42.82 27.32
CA ASP A 431 -1.07 41.94 27.89
C ASP A 431 -2.01 42.74 28.82
N PRO A 432 -3.34 42.79 28.58
CA PRO A 432 -4.26 43.41 29.51
C PRO A 432 -4.33 42.63 30.84
N PRO A 433 -4.66 43.30 31.97
CA PRO A 433 -4.73 42.65 33.28
C PRO A 433 -5.66 41.43 33.27
N GLY A 434 -5.15 40.27 33.72
CA GLY A 434 -5.90 39.02 33.76
C GLY A 434 -5.91 38.19 32.48
N LEU A 435 -5.29 38.64 31.37
CA LEU A 435 -5.22 37.85 30.12
C LEU A 435 -4.60 36.46 30.34
N PHE A 436 -3.55 36.37 31.17
CA PHE A 436 -2.84 35.11 31.37
C PHE A 436 -3.71 34.07 32.10
N GLU A 437 -4.42 34.49 33.13
CA GLU A 437 -5.29 33.66 33.95
C GLU A 437 -6.66 33.37 33.29
N GLY A 438 -7.22 34.36 32.58
CA GLY A 438 -8.53 34.26 31.94
C GLY A 438 -8.52 33.62 30.55
N HIS A 439 -7.43 33.76 29.78
CA HIS A 439 -7.34 33.30 28.40
C HIS A 439 -6.16 32.34 28.17
N VAL A 440 -4.91 32.81 28.29
CA VAL A 440 -3.71 32.08 27.82
C VAL A 440 -3.55 30.72 28.50
N TRP A 441 -3.71 30.65 29.84
CA TRP A 441 -3.54 29.40 30.58
C TRP A 441 -4.72 28.42 30.40
N PRO A 442 -6.00 28.85 30.43
CA PRO A 442 -7.12 28.01 30.00
C PRO A 442 -6.96 27.45 28.59
N MET A 443 -6.55 28.26 27.61
CA MET A 443 -6.32 27.82 26.22
C MET A 443 -5.16 26.83 26.11
N TYR A 444 -4.05 27.07 26.81
CA TYR A 444 -2.95 26.09 26.92
C TYR A 444 -3.41 24.74 27.50
N LEU A 445 -4.26 24.75 28.55
CA LEU A 445 -4.79 23.51 29.13
C LEU A 445 -5.76 22.78 28.20
N LYS A 446 -6.61 23.52 27.47
CA LYS A 446 -7.50 22.99 26.43
C LYS A 446 -6.69 22.31 25.32
N HIS A 447 -5.76 23.04 24.71
CA HIS A 447 -4.94 22.53 23.61
C HIS A 447 -3.99 21.40 24.03
N ARG A 448 -3.47 21.42 25.26
CA ARG A 448 -2.72 20.25 25.80
C ARG A 448 -3.61 19.01 25.88
N LYS A 449 -4.87 19.13 26.33
CA LYS A 449 -5.80 17.99 26.41
C LYS A 449 -6.20 17.48 25.02
N GLU A 450 -6.43 18.38 24.07
CA GLU A 450 -6.69 18.01 22.66
C GLU A 450 -5.49 17.29 22.03
N MET A 451 -4.27 17.77 22.28
CA MET A 451 -3.03 17.08 21.88
C MET A 451 -2.92 15.71 22.54
N GLU A 452 -3.18 15.60 23.85
CA GLU A 452 -3.15 14.34 24.59
C GLU A 452 -4.14 13.33 23.99
N ASN A 453 -5.37 13.74 23.67
CA ASN A 453 -6.36 12.90 22.98
C ASN A 453 -5.94 12.52 21.54
N ASN A 454 -5.39 13.46 20.76
CA ASN A 454 -4.97 13.19 19.38
C ASN A 454 -3.73 12.27 19.33
N CYS A 455 -2.88 12.31 20.36
CA CYS A 455 -1.65 11.54 20.46
C CYS A 455 -1.87 10.06 20.80
N ASP A 456 -3.09 9.63 21.15
CA ASP A 456 -3.45 8.21 21.25
C ASP A 456 -3.28 7.47 19.90
N SER A 457 -3.13 8.21 18.79
CA SER A 457 -2.74 7.69 17.47
C SER A 457 -1.26 7.24 17.38
N ILE A 458 -0.36 7.76 18.22
CA ILE A 458 1.06 7.36 18.23
C ILE A 458 1.26 6.15 19.16
N GLY A 459 0.47 5.11 18.90
CA GLY A 459 0.69 3.80 19.50
C GLY A 459 1.95 3.14 18.94
N LEU A 460 2.56 2.26 19.73
CA LEU A 460 3.55 1.30 19.24
C LEU A 460 2.93 -0.11 19.23
N PRO A 461 3.29 -0.96 18.25
CA PRO A 461 2.91 -2.37 18.28
C PRO A 461 3.57 -3.13 19.44
N ASP A 462 3.10 -4.35 19.70
CA ASP A 462 3.68 -5.30 20.66
C ASP A 462 3.45 -6.74 20.17
N LEU A 463 4.44 -7.36 19.54
CA LEU A 463 4.29 -8.68 18.91
C LEU A 463 4.51 -9.81 19.90
N VAL A 464 3.40 -10.42 20.32
CA VAL A 464 3.38 -11.56 21.23
C VAL A 464 3.15 -12.86 20.43
N PRO A 465 4.18 -13.69 20.20
CA PRO A 465 4.01 -15.01 19.60
C PRO A 465 3.35 -15.99 20.57
N ASP A 466 2.41 -16.80 20.08
CA ASP A 466 1.62 -17.73 20.87
C ASP A 466 2.39 -19.05 21.14
N PRO A 467 2.74 -19.36 22.41
CA PRO A 467 3.44 -20.59 22.77
C PRO A 467 2.60 -21.85 22.56
N TYR A 468 1.27 -21.77 22.71
CA TYR A 468 0.38 -22.92 22.64
C TYR A 468 0.06 -23.30 21.18
N ALA A 469 -0.04 -22.32 20.28
CA ALA A 469 -0.17 -22.58 18.85
C ALA A 469 1.00 -23.44 18.34
N ILE A 470 2.24 -23.01 18.62
CA ILE A 470 3.45 -23.77 18.30
C ILE A 470 3.39 -25.17 18.92
N GLN A 471 3.03 -25.27 20.21
CA GLN A 471 3.01 -26.55 20.92
C GLN A 471 2.00 -27.55 20.32
N ALA A 472 0.78 -27.11 20.01
CA ALA A 472 -0.29 -27.97 19.55
C ALA A 472 -0.11 -28.45 18.10
N GLY A 473 0.57 -27.67 17.25
CA GLY A 473 0.74 -27.98 15.83
C GLY A 473 2.15 -28.42 15.40
N THR A 474 3.08 -28.68 16.32
CA THR A 474 4.43 -29.16 15.94
C THR A 474 4.41 -30.63 15.51
N TYR A 475 4.95 -30.93 14.33
CA TYR A 475 5.17 -32.30 13.85
C TYR A 475 6.46 -32.42 13.02
N ILE A 476 6.88 -33.65 12.74
CA ILE A 476 8.03 -33.92 11.86
C ILE A 476 7.51 -34.51 10.55
N GLN A 477 7.92 -33.92 9.42
CA GLN A 477 7.63 -34.42 8.08
C GLN A 477 8.91 -34.83 7.36
N ARG A 478 8.83 -35.83 6.48
CA ARG A 478 9.93 -36.24 5.61
C ARG A 478 9.56 -35.97 4.15
N MET A 479 10.21 -35.01 3.52
CA MET A 479 9.92 -34.54 2.15
C MET A 479 11.11 -34.78 1.21
N GLN A 480 10.85 -34.98 -0.08
CA GLN A 480 11.90 -35.09 -1.11
C GLN A 480 12.29 -33.72 -1.65
N MET A 481 13.54 -33.56 -2.07
CA MET A 481 14.07 -32.30 -2.60
C MET A 481 13.29 -31.76 -3.81
N TYR A 482 12.72 -32.62 -4.67
CA TYR A 482 11.89 -32.17 -5.80
C TYR A 482 10.68 -31.33 -5.36
N ALA A 483 10.12 -31.63 -4.19
CA ALA A 483 8.97 -30.94 -3.61
C ALA A 483 9.37 -29.74 -2.74
N LEU A 484 10.67 -29.49 -2.58
CA LEU A 484 11.25 -28.42 -1.75
C LEU A 484 12.00 -27.38 -2.59
N ARG A 485 11.93 -27.43 -3.93
CA ARG A 485 12.68 -26.53 -4.82
C ARG A 485 12.41 -25.05 -4.53
N CYS A 486 11.15 -24.67 -4.32
CA CYS A 486 10.76 -23.31 -3.95
C CYS A 486 11.37 -22.86 -2.61
N ALA A 487 11.18 -23.63 -1.53
CA ALA A 487 11.81 -23.34 -0.24
C ALA A 487 13.34 -23.45 -0.27
N ALA A 488 13.92 -24.19 -1.23
CA ALA A 488 15.37 -24.23 -1.45
C ALA A 488 15.87 -22.91 -2.05
N GLU A 489 15.19 -22.37 -3.08
CA GLU A 489 15.45 -21.04 -3.66
C GLU A 489 15.34 -19.92 -2.60
N GLU A 490 14.38 -20.03 -1.67
CA GLU A 490 14.24 -19.14 -0.51
C GLU A 490 15.26 -19.35 0.62
N ASN A 491 16.26 -20.23 0.46
CA ASN A 491 17.29 -20.55 1.48
C ASN A 491 16.76 -21.21 2.78
N CYS A 492 15.55 -21.79 2.77
CA CYS A 492 14.87 -22.31 3.96
C CYS A 492 15.29 -23.73 4.40
N LEU A 493 16.35 -24.30 3.84
CA LEU A 493 16.86 -25.64 4.19
C LEU A 493 18.21 -25.56 4.92
N ALA A 494 18.59 -26.61 5.62
CA ALA A 494 19.90 -26.66 6.27
C ALA A 494 21.02 -26.79 5.21
N ARG A 495 22.23 -26.29 5.52
CA ARG A 495 23.33 -26.10 4.56
C ARG A 495 23.73 -27.35 3.76
N SER A 496 23.47 -28.56 4.28
CA SER A 496 23.70 -29.82 3.57
C SER A 496 22.81 -30.02 2.34
N ALA A 497 21.63 -29.36 2.27
CA ALA A 497 20.72 -29.40 1.12
C ALA A 497 21.29 -28.72 -0.14
N TYR A 498 22.24 -27.80 0.02
CA TYR A 498 22.86 -27.02 -1.06
C TYR A 498 24.19 -27.61 -1.55
N GLY A 499 24.52 -28.84 -1.12
CA GLY A 499 25.73 -29.53 -1.57
C GLY A 499 25.62 -29.99 -3.04
N PRO A 500 26.70 -29.95 -3.84
CA PRO A 500 26.68 -30.31 -5.26
C PRO A 500 26.39 -31.81 -5.56
N ASN A 501 26.23 -32.62 -4.52
CA ASN A 501 25.89 -34.04 -4.61
C ASN A 501 24.39 -34.33 -4.35
N VAL A 502 23.62 -33.33 -3.90
CA VAL A 502 22.20 -33.48 -3.55
C VAL A 502 21.35 -33.63 -4.81
N ARG A 503 20.36 -34.52 -4.76
CA ARG A 503 19.46 -34.88 -5.86
C ARG A 503 18.01 -34.61 -5.48
N ASP A 504 17.16 -34.39 -6.49
CA ASP A 504 15.71 -34.27 -6.34
C ASP A 504 15.03 -35.40 -5.53
N ILE A 505 15.62 -36.61 -5.58
CA ILE A 505 15.13 -37.81 -4.87
C ILE A 505 15.62 -37.93 -3.42
N ASP A 506 16.56 -37.08 -2.99
CA ASP A 506 17.06 -37.09 -1.62
C ASP A 506 16.01 -36.49 -0.68
N PHE A 507 16.00 -36.92 0.57
CA PHE A 507 14.98 -36.53 1.55
C PHE A 507 15.53 -35.59 2.61
N ARG A 508 14.76 -34.56 2.94
CA ARG A 508 14.94 -33.72 4.14
C ARG A 508 13.97 -34.16 5.23
N VAL A 509 14.33 -33.90 6.48
CA VAL A 509 13.50 -34.11 7.68
C VAL A 509 13.22 -32.73 8.28
N LEU A 510 11.96 -32.32 8.27
CA LEU A 510 11.52 -30.97 8.59
C LEU A 510 10.70 -30.97 9.88
N LEU A 511 11.13 -30.20 10.87
CA LEU A 511 10.38 -29.90 12.08
C LEU A 511 9.42 -28.74 11.78
N ARG A 512 8.19 -29.06 11.37
CA ARG A 512 7.13 -28.09 11.05
C ARG A 512 6.37 -27.69 12.30
N PHE A 513 5.97 -26.43 12.40
CA PHE A 513 5.18 -25.89 13.52
C PHE A 513 4.45 -24.62 13.07
N PRO A 514 3.20 -24.37 13.49
CA PRO A 514 2.51 -23.15 13.13
C PRO A 514 3.08 -22.00 13.96
N GLN A 515 2.95 -20.78 13.44
CA GLN A 515 3.27 -19.56 14.18
C GLN A 515 2.04 -18.67 14.19
N LYS A 516 1.52 -18.38 15.38
CA LYS A 516 0.54 -17.30 15.59
C LYS A 516 1.23 -16.15 16.29
N VAL A 517 1.06 -14.92 15.81
CA VAL A 517 1.57 -13.69 16.44
C VAL A 517 0.43 -12.71 16.59
N LYS A 518 0.25 -12.16 17.79
CA LYS A 518 -0.73 -11.12 18.07
C LYS A 518 -0.05 -9.79 18.27
N ASN A 519 -0.58 -8.72 17.68
CA ASN A 519 -0.23 -7.36 18.07
C ASN A 519 -1.09 -6.97 19.29
N GLN A 520 -0.46 -6.90 20.47
CA GLN A 520 -1.10 -6.46 21.72
C GLN A 520 -0.85 -4.97 22.02
N GLY A 521 -0.14 -4.28 21.12
CA GLY A 521 0.18 -2.87 21.25
C GLY A 521 -0.98 -1.97 20.83
N THR A 522 -0.74 -0.67 20.86
CA THR A 522 -1.73 0.36 20.49
C THR A 522 -1.55 0.90 19.08
N GLY A 523 -0.42 0.58 18.41
CA GLY A 523 -0.12 1.00 17.04
C GLY A 523 0.07 -0.16 16.07
N ASP A 524 0.03 0.15 14.78
CA ASP A 524 0.18 -0.83 13.70
C ASP A 524 1.62 -1.35 13.56
N PHE A 525 1.77 -2.67 13.42
CA PHE A 525 3.04 -3.24 13.00
C PHE A 525 3.11 -3.20 11.46
N LEU A 526 4.01 -2.40 10.91
CA LEU A 526 4.15 -2.19 9.46
C LEU A 526 5.53 -2.65 8.98
N PRO A 527 5.64 -3.19 7.75
CA PRO A 527 6.93 -3.60 7.19
C PRO A 527 7.85 -2.41 6.93
N VAL A 528 9.15 -2.59 7.22
CA VAL A 528 10.17 -1.53 7.11
C VAL A 528 10.60 -1.26 5.66
N LYS A 529 10.57 -2.27 4.79
CA LYS A 529 10.82 -2.05 3.36
C LYS A 529 9.65 -1.26 2.75
N PRO A 530 9.87 -0.12 2.08
CA PRO A 530 8.82 0.50 1.26
C PRO A 530 8.48 -0.40 0.06
N ARG A 531 7.25 -0.30 -0.46
CA ARG A 531 6.66 -1.21 -1.45
C ARG A 531 7.52 -1.50 -2.69
N TYR A 532 8.33 -0.54 -3.15
CA TYR A 532 9.23 -0.69 -4.31
C TYR A 532 10.50 -1.52 -4.02
N GLN A 533 10.74 -1.91 -2.77
CA GLN A 533 11.80 -2.82 -2.32
C GLN A 533 11.24 -4.19 -1.92
N TRP A 534 9.94 -4.45 -2.11
CA TRP A 534 9.36 -5.75 -1.80
C TRP A 534 9.73 -6.77 -2.87
N ASP A 535 10.22 -7.93 -2.44
CA ASP A 535 10.71 -8.97 -3.33
C ASP A 535 9.55 -9.87 -3.76
N TRP A 536 9.23 -9.92 -5.05
CA TRP A 536 8.20 -10.82 -5.58
C TRP A 536 8.71 -12.27 -5.61
N HIS A 537 7.94 -13.22 -5.07
CA HIS A 537 8.32 -14.62 -5.12
C HIS A 537 7.32 -15.49 -5.91
N SER A 538 7.78 -15.95 -7.08
CA SER A 538 6.98 -16.70 -8.07
C SER A 538 6.35 -17.98 -7.53
N CYS A 539 6.99 -18.63 -6.54
CA CYS A 539 6.47 -19.83 -5.90
C CYS A 539 5.25 -19.60 -5.02
N HIS A 540 5.12 -18.41 -4.44
CA HIS A 540 4.05 -18.07 -3.50
C HIS A 540 3.09 -16.98 -4.01
N GLN A 541 3.36 -16.44 -5.21
CA GLN A 541 2.54 -15.46 -5.93
C GLN A 541 2.18 -14.22 -5.12
N HIS A 542 3.09 -13.79 -4.23
CA HIS A 542 2.98 -12.56 -3.47
C HIS A 542 4.35 -11.89 -3.24
N TYR A 543 4.31 -10.71 -2.63
CA TYR A 543 5.47 -9.88 -2.31
C TYR A 543 5.92 -10.08 -0.86
N HIS A 544 7.22 -10.31 -0.65
CA HIS A 544 7.84 -10.36 0.66
C HIS A 544 8.21 -8.94 1.12
N SER A 545 7.67 -8.51 2.27
CA SER A 545 7.81 -7.14 2.76
C SER A 545 8.92 -6.94 3.81
N MET A 546 9.53 -8.02 4.29
CA MET A 546 10.67 -8.03 5.23
C MET A 546 11.57 -9.25 4.95
N ASP A 547 12.89 -9.12 5.17
CA ASP A 547 13.85 -10.22 4.92
C ASP A 547 13.73 -11.38 5.93
N ALA A 548 13.28 -11.10 7.16
CA ALA A 548 13.03 -12.09 8.20
C ALA A 548 12.08 -11.54 9.27
N PHE A 549 10.79 -11.87 9.19
CA PHE A 549 9.83 -11.54 10.25
C PHE A 549 10.08 -12.35 11.53
N SER A 550 10.40 -13.64 11.37
CA SER A 550 10.69 -14.57 12.46
C SER A 550 11.92 -15.43 12.20
N ASN A 551 12.75 -15.57 13.24
CA ASN A 551 13.90 -16.47 13.29
C ASN A 551 13.61 -17.69 14.17
N TYR A 552 14.04 -18.87 13.72
CA TYR A 552 13.82 -20.16 14.36
C TYR A 552 15.16 -20.78 14.75
N ASP A 553 15.45 -20.87 16.04
CA ASP A 553 16.65 -21.55 16.55
C ASP A 553 16.25 -22.89 17.20
N LEU A 554 16.92 -23.98 16.84
CA LEU A 554 16.90 -25.21 17.62
C LEU A 554 18.14 -25.24 18.52
N LEU A 555 17.92 -25.26 19.84
CA LEU A 555 18.99 -25.20 20.85
C LEU A 555 19.12 -26.55 21.58
N ASP A 556 20.34 -27.03 21.78
CA ASP A 556 20.60 -28.16 22.67
C ASP A 556 20.32 -27.80 24.13
N THR A 557 19.60 -28.66 24.86
CA THR A 557 19.16 -28.39 26.24
C THR A 557 20.30 -28.36 27.26
N VAL A 558 21.41 -29.04 27.01
CA VAL A 558 22.52 -29.18 27.97
C VAL A 558 23.56 -28.09 27.80
N THR A 559 23.93 -27.78 26.55
CA THR A 559 24.98 -26.81 26.21
C THR A 559 24.44 -25.42 25.85
N GLY A 560 23.12 -25.30 25.61
CA GLY A 560 22.48 -24.06 25.15
C GLY A 560 22.87 -23.62 23.74
N ARG A 561 23.67 -24.42 23.01
CA ARG A 561 24.18 -24.09 21.68
C ARG A 561 23.12 -24.29 20.61
N LYS A 562 23.16 -23.46 19.57
CA LYS A 562 22.35 -23.68 18.36
C LYS A 562 22.87 -24.93 17.62
N VAL A 563 21.96 -25.84 17.30
CA VAL A 563 22.24 -27.08 16.53
C VAL A 563 21.65 -27.05 15.13
N ALA A 564 20.56 -26.32 14.92
CA ALA A 564 19.99 -26.02 13.62
C ALA A 564 19.31 -24.64 13.62
N GLU A 565 19.16 -24.05 12.45
CA GLU A 565 18.49 -22.77 12.23
C GLU A 565 17.49 -22.87 11.08
N GLY A 566 16.40 -22.10 11.20
CA GLY A 566 15.42 -21.85 10.16
C GLY A 566 14.97 -20.39 10.27
N HIS A 567 14.29 -19.91 9.24
CA HIS A 567 13.74 -18.54 9.20
C HIS A 567 12.56 -18.51 8.23
N LYS A 568 11.68 -17.53 8.40
CA LYS A 568 10.56 -17.34 7.48
C LYS A 568 10.95 -16.29 6.42
N ALA A 569 11.54 -16.77 5.32
CA ALA A 569 11.99 -15.97 4.18
C ALA A 569 10.82 -15.38 3.37
N SER A 570 9.74 -16.15 3.21
CA SER A 570 8.47 -15.72 2.63
C SER A 570 7.51 -15.23 3.71
N PHE A 571 7.24 -13.92 3.74
CA PHE A 571 6.29 -13.36 4.68
C PHE A 571 5.37 -12.29 4.07
N CYS A 572 4.09 -12.45 4.40
CA CYS A 572 2.95 -11.61 4.13
C CYS A 572 2.36 -11.20 5.50
N LEU A 573 2.39 -9.91 5.85
CA LEU A 573 1.77 -9.41 7.10
C LEU A 573 0.29 -9.16 6.88
N GLU A 574 -0.60 -9.96 7.49
CA GLU A 574 -2.05 -9.71 7.41
C GLU A 574 -2.86 -10.06 8.67
N ASP A 575 -4.04 -9.44 8.78
CA ASP A 575 -4.98 -9.65 9.88
C ASP A 575 -5.77 -10.96 9.68
N THR A 576 -5.10 -12.12 9.80
CA THR A 576 -5.71 -13.47 9.63
C THR A 576 -6.88 -13.73 10.59
N GLY A 577 -6.94 -13.03 11.72
CA GLY A 577 -8.09 -12.92 12.61
C GLY A 577 -7.86 -11.85 13.67
N CYS A 578 -8.90 -11.53 14.45
CA CYS A 578 -8.82 -10.53 15.52
C CYS A 578 -9.62 -10.92 16.75
N ASP A 579 -9.30 -10.31 17.88
CA ASP A 579 -10.13 -10.34 19.09
C ASP A 579 -11.52 -9.72 18.83
N PRO A 580 -12.57 -10.12 19.58
CA PRO A 580 -13.89 -9.51 19.48
C PRO A 580 -13.87 -7.99 19.67
N GLY A 581 -14.47 -7.26 18.73
CA GLY A 581 -14.51 -5.79 18.71
C GLY A 581 -13.46 -5.13 17.82
N PHE A 582 -12.37 -5.84 17.48
CA PHE A 582 -11.36 -5.36 16.54
C PHE A 582 -11.72 -5.70 15.08
N ARG A 583 -11.19 -4.92 14.13
CA ARG A 583 -11.45 -5.10 12.69
C ARG A 583 -10.14 -5.28 11.92
N ARG A 584 -10.16 -6.23 10.99
CA ARG A 584 -9.10 -6.45 9.99
C ARG A 584 -8.96 -5.22 9.09
N ARG A 585 -7.74 -4.88 8.71
CA ARG A 585 -7.37 -3.82 7.74
C ARG A 585 -6.30 -4.26 6.74
N TYR A 586 -5.42 -5.20 7.13
CA TYR A 586 -4.35 -5.70 6.28
C TYR A 586 -4.69 -7.07 5.69
N ALA A 587 -4.52 -7.20 4.38
CA ALA A 587 -4.75 -8.43 3.60
C ALA A 587 -3.82 -8.44 2.37
N CYS A 588 -3.00 -9.46 2.24
CA CYS A 588 -1.98 -9.55 1.18
C CYS A 588 -2.60 -9.78 -0.20
N THR A 589 -3.80 -10.39 -0.24
CA THR A 589 -4.66 -10.49 -1.44
C THR A 589 -5.11 -9.11 -1.94
N SER A 590 -5.38 -8.17 -1.04
CA SER A 590 -5.62 -6.75 -1.34
C SER A 590 -4.32 -5.94 -1.50
N HIS A 591 -3.16 -6.61 -1.46
CA HIS A 591 -1.82 -6.01 -1.47
C HIS A 591 -1.58 -4.94 -0.39
N THR A 592 -2.27 -5.01 0.75
CA THR A 592 -1.93 -4.24 1.96
C THR A 592 -1.21 -5.17 2.94
N GLN A 593 -0.18 -4.66 3.62
CA GLN A 593 0.58 -5.46 4.59
C GLN A 593 0.82 -4.71 5.90
N GLY A 594 0.57 -5.42 7.01
CA GLY A 594 0.68 -4.93 8.38
C GLY A 594 -0.07 -5.85 9.35
N LEU A 595 -0.01 -5.56 10.65
CA LEU A 595 -0.78 -6.27 11.67
C LEU A 595 -1.40 -5.28 12.66
N SER A 596 -2.74 -5.24 12.69
CA SER A 596 -3.54 -4.31 13.48
C SER A 596 -3.47 -4.62 14.99
N PRO A 597 -3.52 -3.60 15.88
CA PRO A 597 -3.84 -3.77 17.30
C PRO A 597 -5.04 -4.71 17.53
N GLY A 598 -4.89 -5.66 18.46
CA GLY A 598 -5.92 -6.66 18.76
C GLY A 598 -6.07 -7.77 17.71
N CYS A 599 -5.43 -7.66 16.55
CA CYS A 599 -5.41 -8.68 15.52
C CYS A 599 -4.18 -9.59 15.62
N PHE A 600 -4.26 -10.73 14.93
CA PHE A 600 -3.24 -11.76 14.89
C PHE A 600 -3.03 -12.32 13.49
N ASP A 601 -1.78 -12.63 13.20
CA ASP A 601 -1.29 -13.29 12.00
C ASP A 601 -1.04 -14.79 12.33
N ILE A 602 -1.40 -15.70 11.42
CA ILE A 602 -1.37 -17.16 11.62
C ILE A 602 -0.78 -17.85 10.40
N TYR A 603 0.44 -18.33 10.58
CA TYR A 603 1.13 -19.20 9.63
C TYR A 603 0.89 -20.66 10.01
N ALA A 604 0.13 -21.37 9.17
CA ALA A 604 -0.11 -22.80 9.32
C ALA A 604 1.16 -23.62 9.02
N ALA A 605 1.35 -24.70 9.77
CA ALA A 605 2.57 -25.52 9.75
C ALA A 605 2.91 -26.17 8.39
N ASN A 606 1.91 -26.28 7.49
CA ASN A 606 2.04 -26.83 6.14
C ASN A 606 2.61 -25.84 5.11
N ILE A 607 2.61 -24.53 5.40
CA ILE A 607 3.16 -23.49 4.51
C ILE A 607 4.68 -23.72 4.31
N ASP A 608 5.22 -23.33 3.16
CA ASP A 608 6.66 -23.45 2.91
C ASP A 608 7.49 -22.49 3.78
N CYS A 609 8.73 -22.89 4.06
CA CYS A 609 9.62 -22.27 5.06
C CYS A 609 9.11 -22.26 6.51
N GLN A 610 7.97 -22.89 6.81
CA GLN A 610 7.37 -22.91 8.16
C GLN A 610 7.93 -24.07 9.02
N TRP A 611 9.26 -24.17 9.10
CA TRP A 611 9.98 -25.26 9.76
C TRP A 611 11.40 -24.91 10.22
N ILE A 612 12.03 -25.84 10.94
CA ILE A 612 13.49 -26.00 10.97
C ILE A 612 13.85 -27.31 10.24
N ASP A 613 14.82 -27.28 9.34
CA ASP A 613 15.39 -28.50 8.75
C ASP A 613 16.30 -29.19 9.77
N ILE A 614 15.88 -30.38 10.22
CA ILE A 614 16.54 -31.19 11.24
C ILE A 614 17.25 -32.42 10.65
N THR A 615 17.47 -32.48 9.33
CA THR A 615 18.08 -33.63 8.64
C THR A 615 19.44 -34.04 9.23
N ASP A 616 20.24 -33.06 9.63
CA ASP A 616 21.58 -33.26 10.20
C ASP A 616 21.59 -33.31 11.75
N VAL A 617 20.44 -33.15 12.40
CA VAL A 617 20.32 -33.04 13.87
C VAL A 617 20.18 -34.45 14.49
N PRO A 618 21.01 -34.81 15.48
CA PRO A 618 20.89 -36.10 16.14
C PRO A 618 19.65 -36.17 17.07
N PRO A 619 19.13 -37.36 17.37
CA PRO A 619 18.04 -37.53 18.34
C PRO A 619 18.45 -37.01 19.73
N GLY A 620 17.54 -36.36 20.45
CA GLY A 620 17.89 -35.72 21.74
C GLY A 620 16.83 -34.78 22.30
N ASN A 621 17.22 -34.07 23.37
CA ASN A 621 16.42 -33.07 24.07
C ASN A 621 16.79 -31.66 23.60
N TYR A 622 15.85 -30.96 22.98
CA TYR A 622 16.08 -29.64 22.39
C TYR A 622 15.08 -28.60 22.89
N VAL A 623 15.41 -27.33 22.69
CA VAL A 623 14.50 -26.20 22.85
C VAL A 623 14.32 -25.54 21.50
N LEU A 624 13.10 -25.59 20.96
CA LEU A 624 12.67 -24.76 19.86
C LEU A 624 12.48 -23.33 20.40
N LYS A 625 13.24 -22.38 19.86
CA LYS A 625 13.14 -20.95 20.16
C LYS A 625 12.63 -20.24 18.91
N VAL A 626 11.45 -19.64 19.00
CA VAL A 626 10.91 -18.73 18.00
C VAL A 626 11.15 -17.29 18.46
N THR A 627 11.49 -16.38 17.54
CA THR A 627 11.69 -14.97 17.85
C THR A 627 11.15 -14.10 16.74
N VAL A 628 10.18 -13.23 17.07
CA VAL A 628 9.56 -12.27 16.14
C VAL A 628 10.28 -10.91 16.21
N ASN A 629 10.33 -10.19 15.08
CA ASN A 629 11.14 -8.97 14.91
C ASN A 629 12.57 -9.11 15.50
N PRO A 630 13.32 -10.16 15.13
CA PRO A 630 14.55 -10.58 15.84
C PRO A 630 15.69 -9.55 15.80
N ASN A 631 15.60 -8.60 14.87
CA ASN A 631 16.60 -7.56 14.61
C ASN A 631 16.17 -6.16 15.11
N PHE A 632 14.99 -6.04 15.74
CA PHE A 632 14.42 -4.75 16.18
C PHE A 632 14.26 -3.73 15.03
N GLN A 633 13.85 -4.21 13.85
CA GLN A 633 13.69 -3.40 12.64
C GLN A 633 12.48 -2.47 12.75
N VAL A 634 11.37 -2.98 13.29
CA VAL A 634 10.20 -2.19 13.70
C VAL A 634 10.33 -1.82 15.18
N LEU A 635 9.84 -0.65 15.58
CA LEU A 635 9.77 -0.23 16.99
C LEU A 635 8.53 -0.81 17.66
N GLU A 636 8.69 -1.39 18.85
CA GLU A 636 7.61 -1.98 19.65
C GLU A 636 7.61 -1.41 21.09
N SER A 637 6.49 -1.55 21.80
CA SER A 637 6.31 -1.02 23.16
C SER A 637 6.98 -1.87 24.25
N ASP A 638 7.03 -3.19 24.06
CA ASP A 638 7.90 -4.12 24.75
C ASP A 638 8.71 -4.91 23.70
N PHE A 639 9.86 -5.44 24.13
CA PHE A 639 10.70 -6.36 23.35
C PHE A 639 11.11 -7.59 24.18
N THR A 640 10.57 -7.72 25.41
CA THR A 640 10.94 -8.77 26.37
C THR A 640 10.14 -10.07 26.20
N ASN A 641 9.06 -9.99 25.43
CA ASN A 641 7.99 -10.96 25.17
C ASN A 641 8.05 -11.61 23.77
N ASN A 642 8.78 -11.01 22.80
CA ASN A 642 8.99 -11.52 21.42
C ASN A 642 9.59 -12.93 21.30
N VAL A 643 9.89 -13.62 22.42
CA VAL A 643 10.63 -14.90 22.45
C VAL A 643 9.81 -15.98 23.17
N VAL A 644 9.33 -16.95 22.38
CA VAL A 644 8.82 -18.24 22.87
C VAL A 644 9.95 -19.25 22.94
N ARG A 645 9.92 -20.10 23.97
CA ARG A 645 10.69 -21.34 24.05
C ARG A 645 9.77 -22.53 24.35
N VAL A 646 9.83 -23.55 23.50
CA VAL A 646 9.15 -24.84 23.67
C VAL A 646 10.19 -25.94 23.77
N ARG A 647 10.07 -26.83 24.76
CA ARG A 647 10.93 -28.00 24.89
C ARG A 647 10.42 -29.12 23.98
N SER A 648 11.32 -29.75 23.25
CA SER A 648 11.00 -30.75 22.24
C SER A 648 11.95 -31.94 22.33
N TYR A 649 11.40 -33.13 22.56
CA TYR A 649 12.15 -34.38 22.41
C TYR A 649 12.06 -34.87 20.96
N ILE A 650 13.20 -35.12 20.31
CA ILE A 650 13.27 -35.72 18.97
C ILE A 650 13.72 -37.18 19.11
N HIS A 651 12.80 -38.13 18.90
CA HIS A 651 13.12 -39.56 18.90
C HIS A 651 13.66 -40.05 17.55
N ARG A 652 14.53 -41.05 17.58
CA ARG A 652 14.73 -41.99 16.46
C ARG A 652 13.97 -43.27 16.76
N ARG A 653 13.15 -43.74 15.82
CA ARG A 653 12.81 -45.16 15.75
C ARG A 653 13.83 -45.90 14.87
N LEU A 654 14.13 -47.12 15.28
CA LEU A 654 14.86 -48.08 14.45
C LEU A 654 13.84 -48.73 13.49
N ARG A 655 14.29 -49.10 12.28
CA ARG A 655 13.40 -49.52 11.18
C ARG A 655 12.43 -50.64 11.59
N PRO A 656 11.15 -50.61 11.15
CA PRO A 656 10.27 -51.76 11.17
C PRO A 656 10.68 -52.77 10.08
N ASN A 657 11.83 -53.42 10.26
CA ASN A 657 12.24 -54.65 9.56
C ASN A 657 13.51 -55.23 10.21
N ALA A 658 13.39 -55.55 11.50
CA ALA A 658 14.24 -56.54 12.14
C ALA A 658 13.46 -57.85 12.18
N THR A 659 13.83 -58.81 11.33
CA THR A 659 13.29 -60.17 11.40
C THR A 659 13.61 -60.76 12.77
N LEU A 660 12.58 -61.16 13.52
CA LEU A 660 12.74 -61.88 14.78
C LEU A 660 13.26 -63.30 14.52
N SER A 661 14.57 -63.43 14.33
CA SER A 661 15.28 -64.69 14.48
C SER A 661 15.16 -65.16 15.93
N SER A 662 14.80 -66.43 16.11
CA SER A 662 14.52 -67.06 17.40
C SER A 662 15.68 -67.00 18.40
N HIS A 663 15.36 -66.86 19.69
CA HIS A 663 15.59 -67.81 20.81
C HIS A 663 15.19 -67.06 22.13
N GLN A 664 14.49 -67.66 23.10
CA GLN A 664 15.03 -68.55 24.15
C GLN A 664 16.31 -67.97 24.79
N VAL A 665 16.36 -67.70 26.10
CA VAL A 665 15.51 -68.12 27.24
C VAL A 665 15.05 -66.92 28.05
#